data_AF-A0A9P4SI25-F1
#
_entry.id   AF-A0A9P4SI25-F1
#
_cell.length_a   1.000
_cell.length_b   1.000
_cell.length_c   1.000
_cell.angle_alpha   90.00
_cell.angle_beta   90.00
_cell.angle_gamma   90.00
#
_symmetry.space_group_name_H-M   'P 1'
#
loop_
_entity.id
_entity.type
_entity.pdbx_description
1 polymer ?
#
loop_
_entity_poly.entity_id
_entity_poly.type
_entity_poly.pdbx_seq_one_letter_code
_entity_poly.pdbx_strand_id
1 'polypeptide(L)'
;MDPHSLRASSNKTTRSKRAACLSCRRSKIRCIRGSDDSICEKCHQSNTECVVPEDYHVGRQKGIKNKRTGLDKALHQIEQALKKSKATGSPLANPSGRSIPELENLLSEAQSQLSPTTPNKATTEQNGAPGSTASTQHINQDDNLALDDAENPLQLLARASEARLPQSSRQKAHLSVSPQSYSSTNGHSTSESDEANVSWFFVPVRAHLDVGRDLDPIDLGLATLEEAETLFRYFYQKLSHTRWGLDPTIHTLDFVRSQSAFLFTSILAGSALFIPSEAALSKRLSNHRDLLAQRVILGRNRSVEIVLAFMLNVPWMSPGERSSDDETCSYMAMALKVAIDLSLNKTVVPVLPMDYCYSTRLSKSDCIDSRKALVMDGFNNVDPDSVWGRRLLRRRERAWISLFVLERGVCLARGRSFTVPVNPLIKNCEMWHVSDIRDTQDGSIASMAVLRRDLDSLFRSVRSSCDNYKDTDIGSEIARSIKRTIEAFYDRWYAKWAFAIGEGERRTLPPYVEILVIHTRLSTYSGVINHPTAPVEVKHFFRAAGLSASLNVMRAAIQGETRLKSMPNNTAIMISFAACFALGLSGAMSGNNSNLAPSVRNLIEEVADVLERIGATPSHRNGASVLYGRYLRGLVRRVPERSITAPEMNFNRMATVDSHHEMHGAGLYPPGANTIRARTTTPGLDDAGNLCWQFSAMSNNQIDDAIDQADTAWDTAITAVSWDNITGLDWFDWGNGDFGF
;
A
#
# COMPACT_ATOMS: atom_id res chain seq x y z
N MET A 1 73.48 -30.02 -26.26
CA MET A 1 72.02 -29.83 -26.15
C MET A 1 71.77 -28.37 -26.45
N ASP A 2 71.57 -28.08 -27.73
CA ASP A 2 71.49 -26.77 -28.37
C ASP A 2 70.08 -26.62 -28.99
N PRO A 3 69.63 -25.44 -29.45
CA PRO A 3 69.87 -24.08 -28.94
C PRO A 3 68.63 -23.16 -29.12
N HIS A 4 68.78 -21.86 -28.79
CA HIS A 4 68.10 -20.67 -29.36
C HIS A 4 66.55 -20.59 -29.47
N SER A 5 65.98 -19.49 -28.95
CA SER A 5 65.28 -18.56 -29.86
C SER A 5 65.07 -17.17 -29.25
N LEU A 6 65.92 -16.26 -29.73
CA LEU A 6 65.63 -14.84 -29.82
C LEU A 6 64.51 -14.63 -30.86
N ARG A 7 63.54 -13.81 -30.50
CA ARG A 7 62.76 -12.88 -31.34
C ARG A 7 62.90 -13.06 -32.87
N ALA A 8 61.83 -13.55 -33.52
CA ALA A 8 61.51 -13.23 -34.91
C ALA A 8 60.00 -13.03 -35.06
N SER A 9 59.64 -11.89 -35.64
CA SER A 9 58.28 -11.46 -35.96
C SER A 9 57.64 -12.40 -36.98
N SER A 10 56.42 -12.89 -36.74
CA SER A 10 55.57 -13.41 -37.82
C SER A 10 54.22 -12.70 -37.82
N ASN A 11 53.97 -12.04 -38.95
CA ASN A 11 52.77 -11.32 -39.30
C ASN A 11 51.52 -12.16 -39.03
N LYS A 12 50.68 -11.72 -38.08
CA LYS A 12 49.26 -12.13 -38.07
C LYS A 12 48.56 -11.42 -39.23
N THR A 13 48.65 -12.03 -40.40
CA THR A 13 47.72 -11.78 -41.50
C THR A 13 46.29 -11.91 -40.96
N THR A 14 45.53 -10.83 -41.13
CA THR A 14 44.12 -10.73 -40.76
C THR A 14 43.31 -11.76 -41.53
N ARG A 15 43.12 -12.94 -40.92
CA ARG A 15 42.28 -14.02 -41.41
C ARG A 15 40.84 -13.47 -41.53
N SER A 16 40.31 -13.34 -42.74
CA SER A 16 38.93 -12.86 -42.93
C SER A 16 37.97 -13.84 -42.24
N LYS A 17 37.20 -13.35 -41.28
CA LYS A 17 36.30 -14.18 -40.46
C LYS A 17 35.07 -14.55 -41.29
N ARG A 18 35.14 -15.66 -42.03
CA ARG A 18 33.98 -16.26 -42.71
C ARG A 18 33.10 -17.01 -41.71
N ALA A 19 31.80 -16.98 -41.92
CA ALA A 19 30.83 -17.70 -41.10
C ALA A 19 31.02 -19.23 -41.20
N ALA A 20 30.70 -19.97 -40.14
CA ALA A 20 30.57 -21.42 -40.21
C ALA A 20 29.42 -21.82 -41.16
N CYS A 21 29.60 -22.89 -41.94
CA CYS A 21 28.57 -23.40 -42.86
C CYS A 21 27.32 -23.92 -42.11
N LEU A 22 26.20 -24.02 -42.82
CA LEU A 22 24.92 -24.43 -42.24
C LEU A 22 24.95 -25.84 -41.63
N SER A 23 25.65 -26.79 -42.26
CA SER A 23 25.79 -28.16 -41.75
C SER A 23 26.53 -28.20 -40.40
N CYS A 24 27.65 -27.48 -40.29
CA CYS A 24 28.40 -27.38 -39.03
C CYS A 24 27.64 -26.61 -37.95
N ARG A 25 26.85 -25.58 -38.33
CA ARG A 25 25.97 -24.86 -37.40
C ARG A 25 24.86 -25.76 -36.84
N ARG A 26 24.12 -26.48 -37.70
CA ARG A 26 23.05 -27.40 -37.27
C ARG A 26 23.61 -28.50 -36.37
N SER A 27 24.80 -28.99 -36.67
CA SER A 27 25.49 -30.00 -35.88
C SER A 27 26.22 -29.44 -34.65
N LYS A 28 26.16 -28.13 -34.38
CA LYS A 28 26.81 -27.42 -33.26
C LYS A 28 28.30 -27.73 -33.06
N ILE A 29 29.04 -27.84 -34.15
CA ILE A 29 30.46 -28.23 -34.15
C ILE A 29 31.31 -27.23 -34.94
N ARG A 30 32.62 -27.21 -34.67
CA ARG A 30 33.54 -26.22 -35.24
C ARG A 30 33.73 -26.45 -36.75
N CYS A 31 33.50 -25.39 -37.52
CA CYS A 31 33.74 -25.38 -38.97
C CYS A 31 35.18 -24.94 -39.24
N ILE A 32 36.02 -25.84 -39.72
CA ILE A 32 37.43 -25.58 -40.07
C ILE A 32 37.57 -25.61 -41.59
N ARG A 33 38.20 -24.57 -42.14
CA ARG A 33 38.39 -24.38 -43.59
C ARG A 33 39.73 -23.69 -43.85
N GLY A 34 40.42 -24.10 -44.92
CA GLY A 34 41.59 -23.41 -45.47
C GLY A 34 41.24 -22.04 -46.05
N SER A 35 42.24 -21.22 -46.40
CA SER A 35 42.00 -19.86 -46.94
C SER A 35 41.21 -19.87 -48.25
N ASP A 36 41.40 -20.90 -49.08
CA ASP A 36 40.91 -20.95 -50.45
C ASP A 36 40.01 -22.17 -50.76
N ASP A 37 39.70 -22.98 -49.75
CA ASP A 37 38.78 -24.12 -49.94
C ASP A 37 37.32 -23.67 -49.96
N SER A 38 36.55 -24.15 -50.93
CA SER A 38 35.10 -23.89 -51.01
C SER A 38 34.30 -24.72 -50.00
N ILE A 39 34.81 -25.90 -49.62
CA ILE A 39 34.17 -26.87 -48.72
C ILE A 39 34.99 -26.95 -47.40
N CYS A 40 34.31 -27.02 -46.25
CA CYS A 40 35.01 -27.21 -44.97
C CYS A 40 35.42 -28.68 -44.77
N GLU A 41 36.46 -28.92 -43.98
CA GLU A 41 37.08 -30.23 -43.81
C GLU A 41 36.08 -31.34 -43.45
N LYS A 42 35.10 -31.03 -42.58
CA LYS A 42 34.09 -32.00 -42.17
C LYS A 42 33.05 -32.29 -43.24
N CYS A 43 32.60 -31.26 -43.98
CA CYS A 43 31.66 -31.46 -45.08
C CYS A 43 32.31 -32.24 -46.22
N HIS A 44 33.62 -32.05 -46.44
CA HIS A 44 34.39 -32.85 -47.38
C HIS A 44 34.44 -34.32 -46.96
N GLN A 45 34.77 -34.61 -45.69
CA GLN A 45 34.86 -35.99 -45.18
C GLN A 45 33.50 -36.73 -45.14
N SER A 46 32.41 -36.01 -44.87
CA SER A 46 31.06 -36.60 -44.80
C SER A 46 30.30 -36.55 -46.12
N ASN A 47 30.92 -36.03 -47.19
CA ASN A 47 30.31 -35.79 -48.50
C ASN A 47 28.94 -35.08 -48.39
N THR A 48 28.85 -34.06 -47.55
CA THR A 48 27.63 -33.28 -47.31
C THR A 48 27.76 -31.86 -47.85
N GLU A 49 26.62 -31.28 -48.24
CA GLU A 49 26.57 -29.94 -48.82
C GLU A 49 27.07 -28.85 -47.84
N CYS A 50 28.00 -28.00 -48.30
CA CYS A 50 28.73 -27.05 -47.46
C CYS A 50 28.35 -25.59 -47.75
N VAL A 51 27.09 -25.23 -47.54
CA VAL A 51 26.58 -23.87 -47.81
C VAL A 51 26.96 -22.90 -46.69
N VAL A 52 27.62 -21.80 -47.05
CA VAL A 52 27.91 -20.68 -46.13
C VAL A 52 26.83 -19.60 -46.29
N PRO A 53 26.16 -19.17 -45.22
CA PRO A 53 25.21 -18.06 -45.30
C PRO A 53 25.92 -16.77 -45.72
N GLU A 54 25.38 -16.08 -46.73
CA GLU A 54 25.90 -14.79 -47.21
C GLU A 54 25.69 -13.66 -46.16
N ASP A 55 24.64 -13.78 -45.36
CA ASP A 55 24.32 -12.81 -44.31
C ASP A 55 25.08 -13.09 -43.00
N TYR A 56 26.35 -12.71 -42.95
CA TYR A 56 27.14 -12.71 -41.72
C TYR A 56 27.08 -11.36 -41.02
N HIS A 57 26.31 -11.27 -39.93
CA HIS A 57 26.32 -10.12 -39.02
C HIS A 57 27.17 -10.50 -37.82
N VAL A 58 28.28 -9.78 -37.63
CA VAL A 58 29.18 -9.98 -36.48
C VAL A 58 28.42 -9.58 -35.22
N GLY A 59 27.96 -10.56 -34.45
CA GLY A 59 27.48 -10.32 -33.09
C GLY A 59 28.54 -9.59 -32.25
N ARG A 60 28.08 -8.67 -31.38
CA ARG A 60 28.90 -7.79 -30.55
C ARG A 60 29.97 -8.57 -29.77
N GLN A 61 31.25 -8.30 -30.05
CA GLN A 61 32.34 -8.76 -29.18
C GLN A 61 32.24 -8.03 -27.82
N LYS A 62 32.09 -8.78 -26.72
CA LYS A 62 32.26 -8.26 -25.36
C LYS A 62 33.72 -7.79 -25.20
N GLY A 63 33.92 -6.50 -24.91
CA GLY A 63 35.19 -6.02 -24.33
C GLY A 63 35.94 -4.88 -25.05
N ILE A 64 35.44 -4.29 -26.14
CA ILE A 64 36.10 -3.11 -26.75
C ILE A 64 35.48 -1.82 -26.19
N LYS A 65 36.23 -1.07 -25.38
CA LYS A 65 35.85 0.29 -24.98
C LYS A 65 35.94 1.21 -26.21
N ASN A 66 34.82 1.77 -26.65
CA ASN A 66 34.82 2.77 -27.71
C ASN A 66 35.57 4.01 -27.23
N LYS A 67 36.68 4.36 -27.88
CA LYS A 67 37.52 5.52 -27.53
C LYS A 67 36.79 6.87 -27.69
N ARG A 68 35.62 6.91 -28.33
CA ARG A 68 34.79 8.11 -28.54
C ARG A 68 33.31 7.80 -28.27
N THR A 69 32.65 8.63 -27.47
CA THR A 69 31.24 8.51 -27.07
C THR A 69 30.52 9.83 -27.27
N GLY A 70 29.21 9.79 -27.55
CA GLY A 70 28.38 10.99 -27.70
C GLY A 70 28.78 11.85 -28.91
N LEU A 71 28.84 13.16 -28.70
CA LEU A 71 29.04 14.18 -29.73
C LEU A 71 30.36 14.02 -30.50
N ASP A 72 31.45 13.60 -29.84
CA ASP A 72 32.75 13.33 -30.48
C ASP A 72 32.68 12.24 -31.56
N LYS A 73 31.82 11.24 -31.36
CA LYS A 73 31.61 10.18 -32.34
C LYS A 73 30.80 10.70 -33.54
N ALA A 74 29.82 11.56 -33.29
CA ALA A 74 29.01 12.19 -34.33
C ALA A 74 29.86 13.15 -35.18
N LEU A 75 30.64 14.04 -34.55
CA LEU A 75 31.55 14.97 -35.24
C LEU A 75 32.55 14.22 -36.12
N HIS A 76 33.17 13.16 -35.59
CA HIS A 76 34.12 12.37 -36.37
C HIS A 76 33.46 11.60 -37.53
N GLN A 77 32.20 11.18 -37.39
CA GLN A 77 31.45 10.55 -38.48
C GLN A 77 31.10 11.56 -39.57
N ILE A 78 30.75 12.79 -39.20
CA ILE A 78 30.47 13.88 -40.15
C ILE A 78 31.75 14.29 -40.88
N GLU A 79 32.88 14.45 -40.17
CA GLU A 79 34.19 14.73 -40.78
C GLU A 79 34.63 13.63 -41.76
N GLN A 80 34.41 12.36 -41.41
CA GLN A 80 34.72 11.24 -42.30
C GLN A 80 33.82 11.21 -43.54
N ALA A 81 32.53 11.54 -43.39
CA ALA A 81 31.59 11.63 -44.50
C ALA A 81 31.97 12.76 -45.48
N LEU A 82 32.40 13.91 -44.96
CA LEU A 82 32.88 15.05 -45.77
C LEU A 82 34.21 14.77 -46.47
N LYS A 83 35.14 14.05 -45.83
CA LYS A 83 36.38 13.61 -46.48
C LYS A 83 36.11 12.60 -47.61
N LYS A 84 35.09 11.75 -47.47
CA LYS A 84 34.69 10.77 -48.48
C LYS A 84 33.98 11.41 -49.68
N SER A 85 33.19 12.47 -49.47
CA SER A 85 32.53 13.21 -50.54
C SER A 85 33.51 14.05 -51.37
N LYS A 86 34.56 14.62 -50.74
CA LYS A 86 35.62 15.34 -51.48
C LYS A 86 36.52 14.42 -52.34
N ALA A 87 36.63 13.14 -51.99
CA ALA A 87 37.48 12.17 -52.71
C ALA A 87 36.78 11.52 -53.91
N THR A 88 35.45 11.57 -53.98
CA THR A 88 34.66 10.93 -55.04
C THR A 88 33.76 12.00 -55.64
N GLY A 89 34.25 12.70 -56.68
CA GLY A 89 33.57 13.84 -57.30
C GLY A 89 32.28 13.49 -58.06
N SER A 90 31.29 12.91 -57.38
CA SER A 90 29.95 12.66 -57.92
C SER A 90 28.88 12.92 -56.85
N PRO A 91 27.82 13.69 -57.14
CA PRO A 91 26.77 13.99 -56.17
C PRO A 91 25.80 12.82 -56.06
N LEU A 92 25.84 12.07 -54.95
CA LEU A 92 24.70 11.24 -54.55
C LEU A 92 23.68 12.12 -53.82
N ALA A 93 22.45 12.12 -54.33
CA ALA A 93 21.29 12.73 -53.71
C ALA A 93 21.04 12.11 -52.32
N ASN A 94 21.07 12.95 -51.29
CA ASN A 94 20.60 12.61 -49.93
C ASN A 94 19.13 13.03 -49.77
N PRO A 95 18.27 12.29 -49.04
CA PRO A 95 16.85 12.62 -48.91
C PRO A 95 16.54 13.83 -47.99
N SER A 96 17.57 14.54 -47.51
CA SER A 96 17.46 15.53 -46.43
C SER A 96 17.86 16.95 -46.85
N GLY A 97 17.92 17.26 -48.14
CA GLY A 97 17.88 18.62 -48.70
C GLY A 97 18.93 19.65 -48.22
N ARG A 98 19.94 19.27 -47.43
CA ARG A 98 20.96 20.22 -46.92
C ARG A 98 22.22 20.19 -47.77
N SER A 99 22.71 21.36 -48.12
CA SER A 99 23.88 21.53 -49.00
C SER A 99 25.20 21.35 -48.22
N ILE A 100 26.22 20.79 -48.88
CA ILE A 100 27.56 20.57 -48.32
C ILE A 100 28.18 21.82 -47.64
N PRO A 101 28.07 23.05 -48.18
CA PRO A 101 28.66 24.24 -47.53
C PRO A 101 27.97 24.62 -46.21
N GLU A 102 26.70 24.29 -46.01
CA GLU A 102 25.96 24.56 -44.77
C GLU A 102 26.43 23.65 -43.62
N LEU A 103 26.82 22.41 -43.95
CA LEU A 103 27.40 21.47 -43.00
C LEU A 103 28.83 21.87 -42.57
N GLU A 104 29.61 22.46 -43.48
CA GLU A 104 30.96 22.94 -43.19
C GLU A 104 30.93 24.16 -42.26
N ASN A 105 29.95 25.06 -42.41
CA ASN A 105 29.76 26.20 -41.52
C ASN A 105 29.38 25.77 -40.09
N LEU A 106 28.44 24.84 -39.94
CA LEU A 106 28.02 24.32 -38.62
C LEU A 106 29.15 23.57 -37.88
N LEU A 107 30.07 22.94 -38.62
CA LEU A 107 31.26 22.32 -38.05
C LEU A 107 32.30 23.34 -37.58
N SER A 108 32.48 24.42 -38.33
CA SER A 108 33.37 25.53 -37.95
C SER A 108 32.89 26.23 -36.68
N GLU A 109 31.57 26.40 -36.55
CA GLU A 109 30.91 27.03 -35.40
C GLU A 109 30.98 26.14 -34.13
N ALA A 110 30.92 24.81 -34.29
CA ALA A 110 31.08 23.89 -33.18
C ALA A 110 32.54 23.79 -32.68
N GLN A 111 33.54 23.95 -33.57
CA GLN A 111 34.96 23.89 -33.21
C GLN A 111 35.45 25.15 -32.50
N SER A 112 34.86 26.32 -32.76
CA SER A 112 35.21 27.57 -32.08
C SER A 112 34.81 27.59 -30.60
N GLN A 113 33.85 26.77 -30.18
CA GLN A 113 33.41 26.65 -28.78
C GLN A 113 34.27 25.71 -27.90
N LEU A 114 35.28 25.03 -28.47
CA LEU A 114 36.07 24.00 -27.78
C LEU A 114 37.51 24.40 -27.41
N SER A 115 37.88 25.69 -27.49
CA SER A 115 39.23 26.15 -27.10
C SER A 115 39.34 26.39 -25.58
N PRO A 116 40.30 25.77 -24.85
CA PRO A 116 40.43 25.94 -23.40
C PRO A 116 41.26 27.17 -23.05
N THR A 117 40.69 28.15 -22.35
CA THR A 117 41.45 29.30 -21.77
C THR A 117 41.73 29.08 -20.28
N THR A 118 43.00 29.22 -19.91
CA THR A 118 43.61 29.00 -18.59
C THR A 118 43.21 30.09 -17.57
N PRO A 119 43.08 29.79 -16.25
CA PRO A 119 42.61 30.78 -15.28
C PRO A 119 43.75 31.61 -14.68
N ASN A 120 43.61 32.93 -14.68
CA ASN A 120 44.42 33.84 -13.86
C ASN A 120 43.55 34.54 -12.79
N LYS A 121 44.05 34.50 -11.55
CA LYS A 121 43.55 35.15 -10.34
C LYS A 121 43.93 36.64 -10.27
N ALA A 122 43.03 37.48 -9.71
CA ALA A 122 43.28 38.60 -8.77
C ALA A 122 41.99 39.45 -8.65
N THR A 123 41.24 39.41 -7.55
CA THR A 123 41.20 40.37 -6.40
C THR A 123 40.89 41.84 -6.77
N THR A 124 39.76 42.39 -6.30
CA THR A 124 39.64 43.33 -5.14
C THR A 124 38.32 44.15 -5.16
N GLU A 125 37.53 43.97 -4.10
CA GLU A 125 36.68 44.86 -3.28
C GLU A 125 35.97 46.16 -3.77
N GLN A 126 34.70 46.25 -3.32
CA GLN A 126 34.03 47.33 -2.54
C GLN A 126 32.98 48.30 -3.17
N ASN A 127 31.77 48.18 -2.60
CA ASN A 127 30.77 49.19 -2.16
C ASN A 127 29.76 49.89 -3.12
N GLY A 128 28.47 49.80 -2.74
CA GLY A 128 27.43 50.82 -3.01
C GLY A 128 26.03 50.29 -3.41
N ALA A 129 25.06 50.30 -2.50
CA ALA A 129 23.61 50.08 -2.75
C ALA A 129 22.89 51.40 -3.12
N PRO A 130 21.55 51.45 -3.32
CA PRO A 130 20.65 50.62 -4.14
C PRO A 130 19.93 51.46 -5.23
N GLY A 131 19.53 50.86 -6.35
CA GLY A 131 18.78 51.55 -7.40
C GLY A 131 17.91 50.60 -8.21
N SER A 132 16.59 50.78 -8.11
CA SER A 132 15.56 50.09 -8.89
C SER A 132 15.76 50.26 -10.38
N THR A 133 15.90 49.14 -11.11
CA THR A 133 15.38 48.98 -12.47
C THR A 133 15.12 47.50 -12.72
N ALA A 134 13.85 47.18 -12.99
CA ALA A 134 13.40 45.88 -13.45
C ALA A 134 14.22 45.43 -14.67
N SER A 135 14.86 44.28 -14.57
CA SER A 135 15.52 43.62 -15.70
C SER A 135 15.03 42.17 -15.75
N THR A 136 14.17 41.92 -16.73
CA THR A 136 13.68 40.63 -17.18
C THR A 136 14.86 39.69 -17.44
N GLN A 137 15.12 38.75 -16.53
CA GLN A 137 16.08 37.69 -16.78
C GLN A 137 15.48 36.67 -17.75
N HIS A 138 15.88 36.80 -19.01
CA HIS A 138 15.77 35.75 -20.02
C HIS A 138 16.61 34.55 -19.54
N ILE A 139 15.94 33.52 -19.04
CA ILE A 139 16.54 32.20 -18.80
C ILE A 139 16.77 31.60 -20.18
N ASN A 140 18.04 31.46 -20.59
CA ASN A 140 18.43 30.72 -21.80
C ASN A 140 17.88 29.29 -21.70
N GLN A 141 16.96 28.97 -22.62
CA GLN A 141 16.11 27.79 -22.61
C GLN A 141 16.74 26.59 -23.36
N ASP A 142 18.06 26.62 -23.57
CA ASP A 142 18.78 25.71 -24.47
C ASP A 142 19.44 24.50 -23.78
N ASP A 143 19.35 24.37 -22.45
CA ASP A 143 19.80 23.17 -21.71
C ASP A 143 18.75 22.02 -21.69
N ASN A 144 17.67 22.14 -22.47
CA ASN A 144 16.50 21.25 -22.47
C ASN A 144 16.70 19.84 -23.08
N LEU A 145 17.94 19.41 -23.29
CA LEU A 145 18.28 18.11 -23.91
C LEU A 145 18.95 17.12 -22.94
N ALA A 146 19.00 17.42 -21.64
CA ALA A 146 19.47 16.46 -20.66
C ALA A 146 18.49 15.27 -20.56
N LEU A 147 18.94 14.10 -21.02
CA LEU A 147 18.25 12.81 -20.86
C LEU A 147 18.11 12.39 -19.37
N ASP A 148 18.73 13.13 -18.46
CA ASP A 148 18.94 12.77 -17.04
C ASP A 148 17.66 12.71 -16.20
N ASP A 149 16.56 13.35 -16.62
CA ASP A 149 15.36 13.44 -15.81
C ASP A 149 14.21 12.52 -16.28
N ALA A 150 14.44 11.65 -17.28
CA ALA A 150 13.43 10.71 -17.79
C ALA A 150 13.54 9.37 -17.05
N GLU A 151 12.54 9.04 -16.22
CA GLU A 151 12.57 7.85 -15.36
C GLU A 151 12.14 6.57 -16.07
N ASN A 152 11.39 6.70 -17.17
CA ASN A 152 10.95 5.56 -17.97
C ASN A 152 10.89 5.92 -19.47
N PRO A 153 10.88 4.91 -20.37
CA PRO A 153 10.87 5.15 -21.80
C PRO A 153 9.69 6.01 -22.28
N LEU A 154 8.50 5.84 -21.71
CA LEU A 154 7.32 6.62 -22.10
C LEU A 154 7.43 8.09 -21.69
N GLN A 155 8.02 8.38 -20.54
CA GLN A 155 8.28 9.76 -20.10
C GLN A 155 9.32 10.45 -20.99
N LEU A 156 10.29 9.70 -21.52
CA LEU A 156 11.25 10.24 -22.48
C LEU A 156 10.56 10.63 -23.80
N LEU A 157 9.65 9.77 -24.28
CA LEU A 157 8.82 10.06 -25.46
C LEU A 157 7.88 11.25 -25.21
N ALA A 158 7.30 11.32 -24.01
CA ALA A 158 6.47 12.45 -23.57
C ALA A 158 7.20 13.79 -23.71
N ARG A 159 8.42 13.87 -23.16
CA ARG A 159 9.25 15.08 -23.26
C ARG A 159 9.66 15.39 -24.69
N ALA A 160 10.01 14.37 -25.48
CA ALA A 160 10.36 14.57 -26.88
C ALA A 160 9.19 15.14 -27.70
N SER A 161 7.94 14.80 -27.33
CA SER A 161 6.73 15.39 -27.90
C SER A 161 6.53 16.83 -27.44
N GLU A 162 6.63 17.12 -26.14
CA GLU A 162 6.49 18.49 -25.60
C GLU A 162 7.53 19.47 -26.14
N ALA A 163 8.76 19.00 -26.37
CA ALA A 163 9.84 19.77 -26.97
C ALA A 163 9.50 20.26 -28.39
N ARG A 164 8.66 19.51 -29.13
CA ARG A 164 8.24 19.82 -30.50
C ARG A 164 7.03 20.77 -30.57
N LEU A 165 6.31 20.99 -29.46
CA LEU A 165 5.15 21.87 -29.43
C LEU A 165 5.57 23.37 -29.41
N PRO A 166 5.00 24.22 -30.29
CA PRO A 166 5.18 25.67 -30.22
C PRO A 166 4.77 26.23 -28.85
N GLN A 167 5.44 27.29 -28.36
CA GLN A 167 5.18 27.89 -27.04
C GLN A 167 3.70 28.28 -26.80
N SER A 168 2.99 28.73 -27.85
CA SER A 168 1.55 29.06 -27.79
C SER A 168 0.64 27.83 -27.65
N SER A 169 1.06 26.68 -28.19
CA SER A 169 0.36 25.39 -28.11
C SER A 169 0.63 24.68 -26.78
N ARG A 170 1.78 24.92 -26.12
CA ARG A 170 2.05 24.44 -24.76
C ARG A 170 1.01 24.97 -23.78
N GLN A 171 0.67 26.26 -23.82
CA GLN A 171 -0.35 26.82 -22.93
C GLN A 171 -1.76 26.28 -23.21
N LYS A 172 -2.12 25.99 -24.47
CA LYS A 172 -3.42 25.41 -24.83
C LYS A 172 -3.54 23.91 -24.47
N ALA A 173 -2.49 23.12 -24.69
CA ALA A 173 -2.40 21.74 -24.17
C ALA A 173 -2.35 21.69 -22.63
N HIS A 174 -2.03 22.81 -21.98
CA HIS A 174 -2.13 23.00 -20.53
C HIS A 174 -3.56 23.29 -20.02
N LEU A 175 -4.54 23.61 -20.89
CA LEU A 175 -5.87 24.11 -20.51
C LEU A 175 -7.05 23.22 -20.97
N SER A 176 -6.87 22.32 -21.94
CA SER A 176 -7.96 21.45 -22.45
C SER A 176 -7.97 20.07 -21.77
N VAL A 177 -9.05 19.74 -21.04
CA VAL A 177 -9.16 18.54 -20.17
C VAL A 177 -9.90 17.36 -20.83
N SER A 178 -10.28 17.41 -22.12
CA SER A 178 -11.03 16.30 -22.70
C SER A 178 -10.77 16.09 -24.20
N PRO A 179 -10.37 14.89 -24.65
CA PRO A 179 -10.66 14.44 -25.99
C PRO A 179 -12.14 14.00 -25.99
N GLN A 180 -13.05 14.89 -26.38
CA GLN A 180 -14.44 14.49 -26.61
C GLN A 180 -14.50 13.43 -27.71
N SER A 181 -15.27 12.40 -27.42
CA SER A 181 -15.71 11.31 -28.30
C SER A 181 -15.88 11.72 -29.76
N TYR A 182 -15.13 11.02 -30.63
CA TYR A 182 -15.23 11.13 -32.08
C TYR A 182 -16.67 10.83 -32.55
N SER A 183 -17.35 11.87 -33.01
CA SER A 183 -18.45 11.74 -33.96
C SER A 183 -17.82 11.74 -35.35
N SER A 184 -17.88 10.61 -36.03
CA SER A 184 -17.40 10.49 -37.41
C SER A 184 -18.27 11.33 -38.34
N THR A 185 -17.78 12.49 -38.77
CA THR A 185 -18.26 13.15 -39.99
C THR A 185 -17.07 13.40 -40.91
N ASN A 186 -17.19 12.85 -42.13
CA ASN A 186 -16.24 12.93 -43.21
C ASN A 186 -15.87 14.38 -43.57
N GLY A 187 -14.57 14.64 -43.76
CA GLY A 187 -14.08 15.84 -44.44
C GLY A 187 -12.56 15.98 -44.34
N HIS A 188 -11.87 16.03 -45.47
CA HIS A 188 -10.41 15.98 -45.62
C HIS A 188 -9.61 17.01 -44.78
N SER A 189 -8.82 16.52 -43.81
CA SER A 189 -7.58 17.15 -43.29
C SER A 189 -6.82 16.14 -42.39
N THR A 190 -6.23 15.12 -43.00
CA THR A 190 -5.70 13.94 -42.25
C THR A 190 -4.31 14.14 -41.64
N SER A 191 -3.46 15.06 -42.10
CA SER A 191 -2.08 15.15 -41.60
C SER A 191 -1.91 15.94 -40.29
N GLU A 192 -2.59 17.09 -40.15
CA GLU A 192 -2.48 17.92 -38.93
C GLU A 192 -3.24 17.33 -37.74
N SER A 193 -4.35 16.63 -38.00
CA SER A 193 -5.15 15.97 -36.97
C SER A 193 -4.41 14.75 -36.39
N ASP A 194 -3.71 13.98 -37.20
CA ASP A 194 -2.88 12.85 -36.75
C ASP A 194 -1.66 13.32 -35.95
N GLU A 195 -0.98 14.39 -36.36
CA GLU A 195 0.19 14.93 -35.64
C GLU A 195 -0.19 15.53 -34.28
N ALA A 196 -1.34 16.22 -34.21
CA ALA A 196 -1.90 16.72 -32.95
C ALA A 196 -2.33 15.56 -32.01
N ASN A 197 -2.94 14.49 -32.56
CA ASN A 197 -3.33 13.30 -31.78
C ASN A 197 -2.10 12.56 -31.22
N VAL A 198 -1.04 12.42 -32.02
CA VAL A 198 0.24 11.83 -31.56
C VAL A 198 0.85 12.71 -30.48
N SER A 199 0.85 14.03 -30.64
CA SER A 199 1.40 14.93 -29.62
C SER A 199 0.63 14.86 -28.31
N TRP A 200 -0.71 14.81 -28.38
CA TRP A 200 -1.60 14.67 -27.22
C TRP A 200 -1.42 13.36 -26.45
N PHE A 201 -1.18 12.24 -27.15
CA PHE A 201 -0.94 10.94 -26.53
C PHE A 201 0.25 10.94 -25.55
N PHE A 202 1.24 11.78 -25.85
CA PHE A 202 2.49 11.90 -25.11
C PHE A 202 2.46 13.01 -24.04
N VAL A 203 1.32 13.65 -23.77
CA VAL A 203 1.22 14.66 -22.71
C VAL A 203 1.36 14.01 -21.32
N PRO A 204 2.11 14.62 -20.38
CA PRO A 204 2.23 14.11 -19.03
C PRO A 204 0.88 13.91 -18.34
N VAL A 205 0.81 12.88 -17.49
CA VAL A 205 -0.40 12.60 -16.71
C VAL A 205 -0.77 13.82 -15.89
N ARG A 206 -2.06 14.17 -15.92
CA ARG A 206 -2.68 15.19 -15.07
C ARG A 206 -3.95 14.66 -14.43
N ALA A 207 -4.40 15.38 -13.41
CA ALA A 207 -5.71 15.21 -12.82
C ALA A 207 -6.80 15.32 -13.90
N HIS A 208 -7.73 14.37 -13.88
CA HIS A 208 -8.95 14.35 -14.67
C HIS A 208 -10.10 14.20 -13.67
N LEU A 209 -10.70 15.33 -13.32
CA LEU A 209 -11.68 15.41 -12.23
C LEU A 209 -13.01 14.73 -12.62
N ASP A 210 -13.73 14.22 -11.63
CA ASP A 210 -15.07 13.64 -11.76
C ASP A 210 -16.14 14.66 -11.33
N VAL A 211 -16.20 15.79 -12.04
CA VAL A 211 -17.12 16.91 -11.73
C VAL A 211 -18.10 17.14 -12.88
N GLY A 212 -19.34 17.46 -12.54
CA GLY A 212 -20.41 17.68 -13.51
C GLY A 212 -21.76 17.77 -12.82
N ARG A 213 -22.70 18.52 -13.42
CA ARG A 213 -24.07 18.65 -12.88
C ARG A 213 -24.82 17.32 -12.84
N ASP A 214 -24.45 16.38 -13.71
CA ASP A 214 -24.99 15.02 -13.77
C ASP A 214 -24.32 14.04 -12.80
N LEU A 215 -23.28 14.49 -12.08
CA LEU A 215 -22.54 13.72 -11.07
C LEU A 215 -22.75 14.26 -9.65
N ASP A 216 -23.01 15.55 -9.51
CA ASP A 216 -23.13 16.24 -8.23
C ASP A 216 -24.43 15.84 -7.50
N PRO A 217 -24.36 15.31 -6.27
CA PRO A 217 -25.55 14.87 -5.53
C PRO A 217 -26.52 16.02 -5.16
N ILE A 218 -26.04 17.27 -5.06
CA ILE A 218 -26.90 18.42 -4.80
C ILE A 218 -27.64 18.83 -6.08
N ASP A 219 -26.93 18.94 -7.21
CA ASP A 219 -27.54 19.33 -8.48
C ASP A 219 -28.54 18.28 -8.99
N LEU A 220 -28.29 16.99 -8.68
CA LEU A 220 -29.22 15.88 -8.92
C LEU A 220 -30.41 15.84 -7.95
N GLY A 221 -30.45 16.70 -6.93
CA GLY A 221 -31.52 16.73 -5.93
C GLY A 221 -31.52 15.53 -4.97
N LEU A 222 -30.39 14.83 -4.83
CA LEU A 222 -30.25 13.71 -3.89
C LEU A 222 -30.06 14.19 -2.44
N ALA A 223 -29.44 15.36 -2.28
CA ALA A 223 -29.28 16.07 -1.01
C ALA A 223 -29.45 17.57 -1.22
N THR A 224 -29.91 18.29 -0.20
CA THR A 224 -29.88 19.76 -0.17
C THR A 224 -28.50 20.26 0.26
N LEU A 225 -28.21 21.54 0.01
CA LEU A 225 -26.97 22.17 0.51
C LEU A 225 -26.89 22.14 2.04
N GLU A 226 -28.01 22.38 2.73
CA GLU A 226 -28.08 22.38 4.20
C GLU A 226 -27.84 20.99 4.80
N GLU A 227 -28.43 19.96 4.19
CA GLU A 227 -28.14 18.56 4.54
C GLU A 227 -26.65 18.28 4.34
N ALA A 228 -26.08 18.69 3.20
CA ALA A 228 -24.66 18.48 2.90
C ALA A 228 -23.74 19.16 3.93
N GLU A 229 -24.00 20.41 4.30
CA GLU A 229 -23.24 21.13 5.34
C GLU A 229 -23.30 20.42 6.69
N THR A 230 -24.48 19.94 7.08
CA THR A 230 -24.69 19.22 8.34
C THR A 230 -23.93 17.90 8.37
N LEU A 231 -24.01 17.12 7.29
CA LEU A 231 -23.28 15.88 7.14
C LEU A 231 -21.76 16.10 7.13
N PHE A 232 -21.27 17.11 6.43
CA PHE A 232 -19.85 17.43 6.36
C PHE A 232 -19.29 17.85 7.72
N ARG A 233 -20.05 18.63 8.48
CA ARG A 233 -19.71 18.98 9.88
C ARG A 233 -19.68 17.75 10.77
N TYR A 234 -20.68 16.87 10.65
CA TYR A 234 -20.73 15.62 11.39
C TYR A 234 -19.51 14.72 11.09
N PHE A 235 -19.10 14.62 9.83
CA PHE A 235 -17.92 13.88 9.41
C PHE A 235 -16.67 14.29 10.21
N TYR A 236 -16.35 15.58 10.22
CA TYR A 236 -15.15 16.05 10.92
C TYR A 236 -15.24 15.92 12.44
N GLN A 237 -16.43 16.06 13.02
CA GLN A 237 -16.62 15.95 14.46
C GLN A 237 -16.61 14.51 14.97
N LYS A 238 -17.08 13.55 14.17
CA LYS A 238 -17.39 12.19 14.65
C LYS A 238 -16.70 11.06 13.89
N LEU A 239 -16.21 11.29 12.68
CA LEU A 239 -15.74 10.21 11.79
C LEU A 239 -14.27 10.36 11.36
N SER A 240 -13.80 11.59 11.13
CA SER A 240 -12.45 11.91 10.65
C SER A 240 -11.32 11.30 11.48
N HIS A 241 -11.52 11.17 12.80
CA HIS A 241 -10.51 10.62 13.72
C HIS A 241 -10.12 9.16 13.42
N THR A 242 -10.95 8.43 12.68
CA THR A 242 -10.59 7.09 12.18
C THR A 242 -10.31 7.06 10.67
N ARG A 243 -10.59 8.16 9.96
CA ARG A 243 -10.47 8.30 8.50
C ARG A 243 -9.38 9.32 8.17
N TRP A 244 -8.13 8.86 8.20
CA TRP A 244 -7.00 9.69 7.85
C TRP A 244 -6.91 9.97 6.33
N GLY A 245 -6.32 11.12 5.98
CA GLY A 245 -6.14 11.54 4.59
C GLY A 245 -6.70 12.93 4.32
N LEU A 246 -7.82 13.26 4.96
CA LEU A 246 -8.49 14.54 4.83
C LEU A 246 -7.87 15.58 5.76
N ASP A 247 -7.98 16.83 5.35
CA ASP A 247 -7.47 18.01 6.02
C ASP A 247 -8.59 19.05 6.02
N PRO A 248 -9.17 19.42 7.17
CA PRO A 248 -10.33 20.31 7.24
C PRO A 248 -10.04 21.72 6.73
N THR A 249 -8.76 22.12 6.63
CA THR A 249 -8.38 23.43 6.09
C THR A 249 -8.38 23.45 4.56
N ILE A 250 -8.24 22.29 3.92
CA ILE A 250 -8.23 22.15 2.45
C ILE A 250 -9.56 21.58 1.98
N HIS A 251 -9.94 20.43 2.53
CA HIS A 251 -11.10 19.64 2.14
C HIS A 251 -12.36 20.20 2.81
N THR A 252 -12.65 21.47 2.52
CA THR A 252 -13.93 22.11 2.84
C THR A 252 -15.02 21.58 1.91
N LEU A 253 -16.28 21.86 2.23
CA LEU A 253 -17.42 21.45 1.40
C LEU A 253 -17.25 21.95 -0.04
N ASP A 254 -16.99 23.26 -0.20
CA ASP A 254 -16.83 23.89 -1.52
C ASP A 254 -15.64 23.33 -2.29
N PHE A 255 -14.49 23.17 -1.61
CA PHE A 255 -13.31 22.63 -2.25
C PHE A 255 -13.57 21.20 -2.73
N VAL A 256 -14.05 20.31 -1.86
CA VAL A 256 -14.29 18.91 -2.23
C VAL A 256 -15.32 18.80 -3.36
N ARG A 257 -16.43 19.55 -3.27
CA ARG A 257 -17.46 19.61 -4.32
C ARG A 257 -16.89 20.07 -5.67
N SER A 258 -15.94 21.01 -5.66
CA SER A 258 -15.25 21.49 -6.87
C SER A 258 -14.20 20.53 -7.43
N GLN A 259 -13.72 19.57 -6.64
CA GLN A 259 -12.62 18.69 -7.02
C GLN A 259 -13.06 17.25 -7.34
N SER A 260 -14.09 16.72 -6.67
CA SER A 260 -14.56 15.36 -6.89
C SER A 260 -15.99 15.14 -6.37
N ALA A 261 -16.92 14.82 -7.27
CA ALA A 261 -18.27 14.42 -6.89
C ALA A 261 -18.26 13.10 -6.10
N PHE A 262 -17.32 12.20 -6.41
CA PHE A 262 -17.16 10.92 -5.72
C PHE A 262 -16.70 11.09 -4.27
N LEU A 263 -15.67 11.90 -4.01
CA LEU A 263 -15.26 12.19 -2.62
C LEU A 263 -16.37 12.90 -1.86
N PHE A 264 -16.99 13.91 -2.49
CA PHE A 264 -18.08 14.67 -1.89
C PHE A 264 -19.21 13.73 -1.45
N THR A 265 -19.73 12.92 -2.38
CA THR A 265 -20.79 11.95 -2.10
C THR A 265 -20.35 10.92 -1.05
N SER A 266 -19.09 10.48 -1.07
CA SER A 266 -18.56 9.51 -0.09
C SER A 266 -18.56 10.07 1.33
N ILE A 267 -18.18 11.34 1.52
CA ILE A 267 -18.24 12.01 2.84
C ILE A 267 -19.69 12.12 3.32
N LEU A 268 -20.61 12.52 2.44
CA LEU A 268 -22.03 12.64 2.78
C LEU A 268 -22.65 11.28 3.12
N ALA A 269 -22.46 10.28 2.27
CA ALA A 269 -22.96 8.92 2.47
C ALA A 269 -22.39 8.30 3.75
N GLY A 270 -21.08 8.44 3.96
CA GLY A 270 -20.41 7.97 5.18
C GLY A 270 -20.95 8.62 6.44
N SER A 271 -21.34 9.90 6.38
CA SER A 271 -21.93 10.61 7.53
C SER A 271 -23.37 10.21 7.79
N ALA A 272 -24.21 10.15 6.75
CA ALA A 272 -25.60 9.75 6.84
C ALA A 272 -25.76 8.32 7.37
N LEU A 273 -24.77 7.45 7.13
CA LEU A 273 -24.72 6.09 7.69
C LEU A 273 -24.75 6.06 9.23
N PHE A 274 -24.25 7.11 9.90
CA PHE A 274 -24.13 7.16 11.36
C PHE A 274 -25.17 8.05 12.04
N ILE A 275 -26.05 8.72 11.29
CA ILE A 275 -27.06 9.62 11.87
C ILE A 275 -28.42 8.92 11.85
N PRO A 276 -29.07 8.68 13.01
CA PRO A 276 -30.31 7.91 13.09
C PRO A 276 -31.48 8.43 12.23
N SER A 277 -31.59 9.75 12.03
CA SER A 277 -32.66 10.35 11.22
C SER A 277 -32.46 10.20 9.71
N GLU A 278 -31.25 9.86 9.26
CA GLU A 278 -30.84 9.99 7.86
C GLU A 278 -30.88 8.68 7.06
N ALA A 279 -31.68 7.69 7.48
CA ALA A 279 -31.72 6.37 6.82
C ALA A 279 -32.02 6.45 5.31
N ALA A 280 -32.99 7.28 4.92
CA ALA A 280 -33.36 7.49 3.52
C ALA A 280 -32.27 8.22 2.73
N LEU A 281 -31.64 9.22 3.34
CA LEU A 281 -30.53 9.97 2.73
C LEU A 281 -29.29 9.08 2.56
N SER A 282 -28.95 8.30 3.59
CA SER A 282 -27.88 7.30 3.56
C SER A 282 -28.04 6.32 2.41
N LYS A 283 -29.25 5.78 2.20
CA LYS A 283 -29.52 4.84 1.10
C LYS A 283 -29.34 5.48 -0.27
N ARG A 284 -29.92 6.66 -0.50
CA ARG A 284 -29.83 7.39 -1.77
C ARG A 284 -28.38 7.76 -2.11
N LEU A 285 -27.65 8.32 -1.14
CA LEU A 285 -26.25 8.72 -1.31
C LEU A 285 -25.31 7.52 -1.50
N SER A 286 -25.54 6.40 -0.81
CA SER A 286 -24.73 5.18 -0.99
C SER A 286 -24.91 4.61 -2.39
N ASN A 287 -26.14 4.55 -2.89
CA ASN A 287 -26.40 4.10 -4.27
C ASN A 287 -25.71 5.00 -5.30
N HIS A 288 -25.76 6.32 -5.09
CA HIS A 288 -25.09 7.28 -5.97
C HIS A 288 -23.57 7.17 -5.90
N ARG A 289 -23.01 7.01 -4.70
CA ARG A 289 -21.59 6.74 -4.51
C ARG A 289 -21.14 5.51 -5.32
N ASP A 290 -21.90 4.42 -5.26
CA ASP A 290 -21.55 3.17 -5.97
C ASP A 290 -21.57 3.37 -7.50
N LEU A 291 -22.54 4.13 -8.00
CA LEU A 291 -22.57 4.57 -9.39
C LEU A 291 -21.35 5.43 -9.76
N LEU A 292 -20.99 6.38 -8.90
CA LEU A 292 -19.82 7.25 -9.12
C LEU A 292 -18.51 6.47 -9.12
N ALA A 293 -18.35 5.48 -8.24
CA ALA A 293 -17.17 4.60 -8.25
C ALA A 293 -17.02 3.89 -9.60
N GLN A 294 -18.11 3.35 -10.17
CA GLN A 294 -18.10 2.75 -11.50
C GLN A 294 -17.77 3.77 -12.59
N ARG A 295 -18.39 4.96 -12.55
CA ARG A 295 -18.15 6.03 -13.54
C ARG A 295 -16.70 6.52 -13.51
N VAL A 296 -16.11 6.71 -12.33
CA VAL A 296 -14.71 7.12 -12.17
C VAL A 296 -13.76 6.09 -12.78
N ILE A 297 -14.04 4.79 -12.58
CA ILE A 297 -13.23 3.70 -13.15
C ILE A 297 -13.35 3.68 -14.68
N LEU A 298 -14.58 3.72 -15.21
CA LEU A 298 -14.85 3.70 -16.66
C LEU A 298 -14.32 4.96 -17.36
N GLY A 299 -14.52 6.13 -16.76
CA GLY A 299 -14.05 7.43 -17.23
C GLY A 299 -12.55 7.66 -17.03
N ARG A 300 -11.86 6.78 -16.30
CA ARG A 300 -10.43 6.90 -15.97
C ARG A 300 -10.09 8.22 -15.28
N ASN A 301 -11.04 8.73 -14.49
CA ASN A 301 -10.86 9.93 -13.67
C ASN A 301 -9.78 9.70 -12.62
N ARG A 302 -9.01 10.75 -12.33
CA ARG A 302 -7.89 10.71 -11.41
C ARG A 302 -7.71 12.06 -10.74
N SER A 303 -7.68 12.07 -9.43
CA SER A 303 -7.32 13.21 -8.59
C SER A 303 -6.89 12.68 -7.23
N VAL A 304 -6.28 13.52 -6.40
CA VAL A 304 -5.96 13.14 -5.02
C VAL A 304 -7.26 12.83 -4.26
N GLU A 305 -8.32 13.57 -4.54
CA GLU A 305 -9.63 13.41 -3.94
C GLU A 305 -10.28 12.08 -4.30
N ILE A 306 -10.11 11.60 -5.54
CA ILE A 306 -10.58 10.27 -5.96
C ILE A 306 -9.84 9.18 -5.16
N VAL A 307 -8.53 9.30 -4.92
CA VAL A 307 -7.78 8.37 -4.06
C VAL A 307 -8.39 8.33 -2.66
N LEU A 308 -8.62 9.52 -2.07
CA LEU A 308 -9.24 9.65 -0.75
C LEU A 308 -10.67 9.07 -0.72
N ALA A 309 -11.45 9.21 -1.80
CA ALA A 309 -12.80 8.67 -1.89
C ALA A 309 -12.81 7.14 -1.86
N PHE A 310 -11.93 6.49 -2.63
CA PHE A 310 -11.78 5.04 -2.56
C PHE A 310 -11.39 4.58 -1.15
N MET A 311 -10.45 5.28 -0.50
CA MET A 311 -10.01 4.93 0.84
C MET A 311 -11.07 5.16 1.93
N LEU A 312 -11.87 6.22 1.82
CA LEU A 312 -12.87 6.60 2.82
C LEU A 312 -13.98 5.56 2.95
N ASN A 313 -14.31 4.85 1.87
CA ASN A 313 -15.42 3.90 1.82
C ASN A 313 -15.08 2.50 2.36
N VAL A 314 -13.85 2.03 2.16
CA VAL A 314 -13.31 0.74 2.66
C VAL A 314 -13.75 0.37 4.09
N PRO A 315 -13.70 1.27 5.09
CA PRO A 315 -13.95 1.00 6.51
C PRO A 315 -15.33 0.46 6.83
N TRP A 316 -16.34 0.87 6.06
CA TRP A 316 -17.76 0.63 6.35
C TRP A 316 -18.46 -0.04 5.17
N MET A 317 -17.70 -0.74 4.33
CA MET A 317 -18.28 -1.57 3.27
C MET A 317 -19.15 -2.67 3.87
N SER A 318 -20.20 -3.03 3.12
CA SER A 318 -20.99 -4.21 3.47
C SER A 318 -20.12 -5.46 3.33
N PRO A 319 -20.16 -6.39 4.31
CA PRO A 319 -19.31 -7.60 4.30
C PRO A 319 -19.69 -8.65 3.24
N GLY A 320 -20.72 -8.40 2.40
CA GLY A 320 -21.19 -9.35 1.39
C GLY A 320 -21.82 -10.61 2.01
N GLU A 321 -21.96 -11.67 1.21
CA GLU A 321 -22.44 -12.98 1.68
C GLU A 321 -21.30 -13.79 2.31
N ARG A 322 -20.09 -13.71 1.74
CA ARG A 322 -18.86 -14.35 2.23
C ARG A 322 -17.79 -13.31 2.55
N SER A 323 -16.84 -13.71 3.39
CA SER A 323 -15.72 -12.86 3.84
C SER A 323 -14.84 -12.26 2.72
N SER A 324 -14.91 -12.82 1.52
CA SER A 324 -14.17 -12.38 0.33
C SER A 324 -14.98 -11.53 -0.65
N ASP A 325 -16.28 -11.39 -0.43
CA ASP A 325 -17.20 -10.84 -1.44
C ASP A 325 -17.30 -9.32 -1.40
N ASP A 326 -16.65 -8.68 -0.41
CA ASP A 326 -16.62 -7.23 -0.33
C ASP A 326 -15.63 -6.59 -1.32
N GLU A 327 -15.91 -5.34 -1.68
CA GLU A 327 -15.13 -4.58 -2.67
C GLU A 327 -13.87 -3.92 -2.07
N THR A 328 -13.47 -4.27 -0.84
CA THR A 328 -12.39 -3.56 -0.15
C THR A 328 -11.10 -3.60 -0.96
N CYS A 329 -10.76 -4.78 -1.49
CA CYS A 329 -9.50 -4.97 -2.21
C CYS A 329 -9.53 -4.28 -3.57
N SER A 330 -10.68 -4.27 -4.25
CA SER A 330 -10.90 -3.51 -5.48
C SER A 330 -10.69 -2.01 -5.25
N TYR A 331 -11.27 -1.46 -4.18
CA TYR A 331 -11.15 -0.03 -3.85
C TYR A 331 -9.71 0.34 -3.46
N MET A 332 -9.03 -0.48 -2.66
CA MET A 332 -7.61 -0.25 -2.33
C MET A 332 -6.71 -0.32 -3.56
N ALA A 333 -6.93 -1.31 -4.44
CA ALA A 333 -6.17 -1.43 -5.69
C ALA A 333 -6.39 -0.23 -6.60
N MET A 334 -7.63 0.27 -6.70
CA MET A 334 -7.94 1.47 -7.48
C MET A 334 -7.32 2.72 -6.86
N ALA A 335 -7.38 2.88 -5.54
CA ALA A 335 -6.71 3.97 -4.84
C ALA A 335 -5.20 3.98 -5.11
N LEU A 336 -4.54 2.82 -5.01
CA LEU A 336 -3.11 2.67 -5.31
C LEU A 336 -2.80 2.99 -6.78
N LYS A 337 -3.60 2.46 -7.71
CA LYS A 337 -3.44 2.75 -9.14
C LYS A 337 -3.48 4.26 -9.40
N VAL A 338 -4.54 4.93 -8.95
CA VAL A 338 -4.73 6.38 -9.16
C VAL A 338 -3.61 7.18 -8.46
N ALA A 339 -3.17 6.75 -7.28
CA ALA A 339 -2.07 7.39 -6.56
C ALA A 339 -0.74 7.28 -7.30
N ILE A 340 -0.43 6.13 -7.90
CA ILE A 340 0.78 5.92 -8.72
C ILE A 340 0.68 6.71 -10.04
N ASP A 341 -0.48 6.72 -10.70
CA ASP A 341 -0.71 7.50 -11.93
C ASP A 341 -0.42 8.99 -11.67
N LEU A 342 -0.77 9.49 -10.49
CA LEU A 342 -0.51 10.86 -10.04
C LEU A 342 0.85 11.03 -9.34
N SER A 343 1.75 10.04 -9.35
CA SER A 343 3.06 10.09 -8.68
C SER A 343 3.00 10.53 -7.20
N LEU A 344 1.96 10.13 -6.45
CA LEU A 344 1.86 10.42 -5.01
C LEU A 344 2.92 9.65 -4.20
N ASN A 345 3.47 8.59 -4.78
CA ASN A 345 4.57 7.81 -4.23
C ASN A 345 5.93 8.52 -4.31
N LYS A 346 6.01 9.72 -4.89
CA LYS A 346 7.26 10.50 -4.94
C LYS A 346 7.32 11.52 -3.83
N THR A 347 8.53 11.76 -3.35
CA THR A 347 8.81 12.78 -2.34
C THR A 347 8.76 14.14 -3.00
N VAL A 348 7.96 15.07 -2.48
CA VAL A 348 7.91 16.43 -3.00
C VAL A 348 9.18 17.16 -2.56
N VAL A 349 9.89 17.76 -3.50
CA VAL A 349 11.08 18.58 -3.23
C VAL A 349 10.88 20.00 -3.77
N PRO A 350 11.44 21.03 -3.12
CA PRO A 350 11.49 22.38 -3.68
C PRO A 350 12.18 22.38 -5.05
N VAL A 351 11.92 23.42 -5.85
CA VAL A 351 12.57 23.60 -7.16
C VAL A 351 14.08 23.65 -6.95
N LEU A 352 14.77 22.61 -7.41
CA LEU A 352 16.22 22.42 -7.20
C LEU A 352 17.02 23.32 -8.16
N PRO A 353 17.95 24.15 -7.70
CA PRO A 353 19.22 24.35 -8.38
C PRO A 353 20.01 23.02 -8.31
N MET A 354 20.78 22.69 -9.34
CA MET A 354 21.49 21.41 -9.54
C MET A 354 22.27 20.87 -8.31
N ASP A 355 22.62 21.72 -7.35
CA ASP A 355 23.49 21.38 -6.22
C ASP A 355 22.79 20.81 -4.97
N TYR A 356 21.46 20.92 -4.84
CA TYR A 356 20.77 20.50 -3.60
C TYR A 356 20.52 18.98 -3.49
N CYS A 357 20.58 18.25 -4.61
CA CYS A 357 20.37 16.79 -4.66
C CYS A 357 21.44 15.99 -3.87
N TYR A 358 22.63 16.57 -3.69
CA TYR A 358 23.70 15.95 -2.90
C TYR A 358 23.45 16.00 -1.39
N SER A 359 22.65 16.98 -0.91
CA SER A 359 22.42 17.18 0.52
C SER A 359 21.42 16.19 1.13
N THR A 360 20.48 15.65 0.35
CA THR A 360 19.37 14.83 0.86
C THR A 360 19.53 13.32 0.63
N ARG A 361 20.56 12.87 -0.11
CA ARG A 361 20.78 11.45 -0.49
C ARG A 361 19.56 10.78 -1.16
N LEU A 362 18.63 11.55 -1.71
CA LEU A 362 17.46 11.02 -2.42
C LEU A 362 17.78 10.83 -3.91
N SER A 363 17.31 9.73 -4.49
CA SER A 363 17.36 9.55 -5.94
C SER A 363 16.43 10.54 -6.62
N LYS A 364 16.86 11.13 -7.74
CA LYS A 364 15.98 11.95 -8.60
C LYS A 364 14.71 11.20 -9.01
N SER A 365 14.78 9.88 -9.22
CA SER A 365 13.62 9.04 -9.58
C SER A 365 12.53 8.99 -8.51
N ASP A 366 12.90 9.22 -7.25
CA ASP A 366 12.00 9.11 -6.12
C ASP A 366 11.40 10.47 -5.73
N CYS A 367 11.73 11.52 -6.48
CA CYS A 367 11.38 12.90 -6.19
C CYS A 367 10.48 13.50 -7.26
N ILE A 368 9.62 14.42 -6.86
CA ILE A 368 8.86 15.27 -7.77
C ILE A 368 9.01 16.72 -7.34
N ASP A 369 9.28 17.58 -8.31
CA ASP A 369 9.32 19.02 -8.11
C ASP A 369 7.97 19.57 -7.63
N SER A 370 8.00 20.49 -6.68
CA SER A 370 6.82 21.08 -6.05
C SER A 370 5.90 21.77 -7.05
N ARG A 371 6.45 22.53 -8.01
CA ARG A 371 5.67 23.17 -9.08
C ARG A 371 5.07 22.12 -10.02
N LYS A 372 5.84 21.11 -10.41
CA LYS A 372 5.34 20.01 -11.25
C LYS A 372 4.20 19.24 -10.56
N ALA A 373 4.31 18.98 -9.26
CA ALA A 373 3.28 18.32 -8.48
C ALA A 373 1.97 19.12 -8.45
N LEU A 374 2.04 20.44 -8.24
CA LEU A 374 0.86 21.32 -8.28
C LEU A 374 0.22 21.37 -9.67
N VAL A 375 1.04 21.48 -10.73
CA VAL A 375 0.54 21.49 -12.12
C VAL A 375 -0.16 20.17 -12.48
N MET A 376 0.40 19.05 -12.05
CA MET A 376 -0.22 17.73 -12.26
C MET A 376 -1.59 17.62 -11.58
N ASP A 377 -1.76 18.28 -10.44
CA ASP A 377 -3.03 18.35 -9.71
C ASP A 377 -3.99 19.44 -10.23
N GLY A 378 -3.59 20.23 -11.24
CA GLY A 378 -4.41 21.29 -11.83
C GLY A 378 -4.25 22.68 -11.16
N PHE A 379 -3.29 22.85 -10.25
CA PHE A 379 -3.04 24.09 -9.50
C PHE A 379 -1.90 24.93 -10.10
N ASN A 380 -1.97 25.18 -11.41
CA ASN A 380 -0.88 25.81 -12.18
C ASN A 380 -0.47 27.21 -11.68
N ASN A 381 -1.43 27.95 -11.11
CA ASN A 381 -1.26 29.34 -10.70
C ASN A 381 -0.93 29.49 -9.20
N VAL A 382 -0.74 28.39 -8.48
CA VAL A 382 -0.42 28.42 -7.06
C VAL A 382 1.09 28.46 -6.86
N ASP A 383 1.53 29.40 -6.04
CA ASP A 383 2.92 29.47 -5.60
C ASP A 383 3.24 28.32 -4.61
N PRO A 384 4.21 27.43 -4.89
CA PRO A 384 4.56 26.31 -4.02
C PRO A 384 4.95 26.71 -2.59
N ASP A 385 5.57 27.88 -2.43
CA ASP A 385 6.09 28.34 -1.14
C ASP A 385 5.03 29.03 -0.28
N SER A 386 3.93 29.47 -0.90
CA SER A 386 2.78 29.99 -0.20
C SER A 386 2.20 28.96 0.79
N VAL A 387 1.57 29.43 1.87
CA VAL A 387 0.93 28.55 2.87
C VAL A 387 -0.08 27.60 2.20
N TRP A 388 -0.83 28.09 1.22
CA TRP A 388 -1.79 27.29 0.45
C TRP A 388 -1.11 26.25 -0.45
N GLY A 389 -0.04 26.63 -1.17
CA GLY A 389 0.75 25.71 -1.98
C GLY A 389 1.36 24.58 -1.15
N ARG A 390 1.98 24.91 -0.02
CA ARG A 390 2.53 23.91 0.92
C ARG A 390 1.46 22.95 1.44
N ARG A 391 0.25 23.45 1.73
CA ARG A 391 -0.90 22.61 2.13
C ARG A 391 -1.34 21.66 1.02
N LEU A 392 -1.47 22.14 -0.23
CA LEU A 392 -1.82 21.30 -1.38
C LEU A 392 -0.77 20.24 -1.69
N LEU A 393 0.52 20.54 -1.48
CA LEU A 393 1.59 19.54 -1.62
C LEU A 393 1.53 18.51 -0.48
N ARG A 394 1.33 18.96 0.76
CA ARG A 394 1.16 18.08 1.91
C ARG A 394 -0.06 17.18 1.79
N ARG A 395 -1.14 17.64 1.15
CA ARG A 395 -2.32 16.82 0.81
C ARG A 395 -1.92 15.54 0.05
N ARG A 396 -0.97 15.64 -0.89
CA ARG A 396 -0.46 14.50 -1.68
C ARG A 396 0.26 13.50 -0.78
N GLU A 397 1.18 13.99 0.04
CA GLU A 397 1.94 13.18 0.99
C GLU A 397 1.02 12.49 2.00
N ARG A 398 0.06 13.25 2.54
CA ARG A 398 -0.93 12.76 3.50
C ARG A 398 -1.76 11.63 2.88
N ALA A 399 -2.25 11.80 1.65
CA ALA A 399 -3.00 10.75 0.95
C ALA A 399 -2.17 9.46 0.79
N TRP A 400 -0.88 9.59 0.42
CA TRP A 400 0.01 8.43 0.28
C TRP A 400 0.27 7.71 1.61
N ILE A 401 0.58 8.45 2.69
CA ILE A 401 0.81 7.87 4.02
C ILE A 401 -0.48 7.19 4.52
N SER A 402 -1.63 7.83 4.30
CA SER A 402 -2.94 7.29 4.65
C SER A 402 -3.22 5.98 3.92
N LEU A 403 -2.90 5.91 2.63
CA LEU A 403 -3.10 4.71 1.81
C LEU A 403 -2.23 3.57 2.31
N PHE A 404 -0.95 3.85 2.61
CA PHE A 404 -0.03 2.88 3.20
C PHE A 404 -0.58 2.31 4.51
N VAL A 405 -1.04 3.17 5.43
CA VAL A 405 -1.54 2.72 6.73
C VAL A 405 -2.84 1.90 6.60
N LEU A 406 -3.76 2.35 5.74
CA LEU A 406 -5.01 1.63 5.47
C LEU A 406 -4.73 0.23 4.91
N GLU A 407 -3.90 0.15 3.88
CA GLU A 407 -3.62 -1.10 3.18
C GLU A 407 -2.88 -2.09 4.08
N ARG A 408 -1.87 -1.64 4.84
CA ARG A 408 -1.21 -2.49 5.84
C ARG A 408 -2.19 -3.01 6.90
N GLY A 409 -3.08 -2.15 7.39
CA GLY A 409 -4.09 -2.54 8.37
C GLY A 409 -5.04 -3.62 7.84
N VAL A 410 -5.53 -3.44 6.61
CA VAL A 410 -6.44 -4.38 5.95
C VAL A 410 -5.76 -5.70 5.59
N CYS A 411 -4.58 -5.64 4.98
CA CYS A 411 -3.83 -6.83 4.59
C CYS A 411 -3.47 -7.69 5.80
N LEU A 412 -3.09 -7.09 6.93
CA LEU A 412 -2.81 -7.83 8.15
C LEU A 412 -4.04 -8.53 8.74
N ALA A 413 -5.23 -7.92 8.66
CA ALA A 413 -6.44 -8.55 9.19
C ALA A 413 -7.03 -9.62 8.24
N ARG A 414 -6.75 -9.53 6.94
CA ARG A 414 -7.25 -10.48 5.94
C ARG A 414 -6.23 -11.54 5.53
N GLY A 415 -5.03 -11.52 6.10
CA GLY A 415 -3.95 -12.37 5.65
C GLY A 415 -3.65 -12.17 4.15
N ARG A 416 -3.29 -10.95 3.74
CA ARG A 416 -2.85 -10.66 2.36
C ARG A 416 -1.47 -10.01 2.32
N SER A 417 -0.75 -10.23 1.22
CA SER A 417 0.53 -9.56 0.97
C SER A 417 0.36 -8.06 0.77
N PHE A 418 1.43 -7.33 1.06
CA PHE A 418 1.50 -5.89 0.87
C PHE A 418 1.85 -5.52 -0.57
N THR A 419 1.15 -4.53 -1.11
CA THR A 419 1.24 -4.00 -2.48
C THR A 419 1.69 -2.54 -2.50
N VAL A 420 1.32 -1.73 -1.50
CA VAL A 420 1.79 -0.34 -1.40
C VAL A 420 3.28 -0.34 -1.02
N PRO A 421 4.17 0.24 -1.85
CA PRO A 421 5.61 0.18 -1.60
C PRO A 421 6.06 1.15 -0.52
N VAL A 422 7.15 0.79 0.17
CA VAL A 422 7.84 1.67 1.13
C VAL A 422 8.78 2.61 0.37
N ASN A 423 8.32 3.83 0.11
CA ASN A 423 9.09 4.89 -0.55
C ASN A 423 9.89 5.74 0.47
N PRO A 424 10.73 6.70 0.03
CA PRO A 424 11.48 7.57 0.94
C PRO A 424 10.61 8.39 1.90
N LEU A 425 9.40 8.79 1.49
CA LEU A 425 8.43 9.47 2.36
C LEU A 425 8.04 8.58 3.56
N ILE A 426 7.65 7.32 3.32
CA ILE A 426 7.33 6.36 4.39
C ILE A 426 8.59 6.05 5.23
N LYS A 427 9.75 5.86 4.59
CA LYS A 427 11.02 5.61 5.31
C LYS A 427 11.34 6.72 6.31
N ASN A 428 10.99 7.97 6.02
CA ASN A 428 11.36 9.12 6.84
C ASN A 428 10.16 9.85 7.48
N CYS A 429 8.98 9.22 7.57
CA CYS A 429 7.74 9.88 8.01
C CYS A 429 7.66 10.21 9.51
N GLU A 430 8.65 9.82 10.32
CA GLU A 430 8.62 9.97 11.78
C GLU A 430 8.38 11.40 12.25
N MET A 431 9.04 12.37 11.60
CA MET A 431 8.91 13.79 11.93
C MET A 431 7.95 14.53 11.00
N TRP A 432 7.34 13.84 10.02
CA TRP A 432 6.47 14.47 9.03
C TRP A 432 5.27 15.20 9.67
N HIS A 433 4.77 14.69 10.79
CA HIS A 433 3.67 15.29 11.55
C HIS A 433 4.05 16.58 12.30
N VAL A 434 5.34 16.90 12.43
CA VAL A 434 5.85 18.12 13.07
C VAL A 434 6.01 19.21 12.01
N SER A 435 4.95 19.99 11.81
CA SER A 435 4.90 21.07 10.82
C SER A 435 3.96 22.18 11.27
N ASP A 436 4.20 23.41 10.81
CA ASP A 436 3.35 24.59 10.98
C ASP A 436 1.98 24.44 10.29
N ILE A 437 1.89 23.58 9.27
CA ILE A 437 0.66 23.31 8.51
C ILE A 437 0.08 21.92 8.79
N ARG A 438 0.45 21.30 9.91
CA ARG A 438 -0.06 19.97 10.30
C ARG A 438 -1.56 20.00 10.59
N ASP A 439 -2.21 18.88 10.28
CA ASP A 439 -3.54 18.57 10.81
C ASP A 439 -3.41 17.85 12.18
N THR A 440 -4.47 17.90 12.99
CA THR A 440 -4.55 17.22 14.28
C THR A 440 -4.33 15.71 14.20
N GLN A 441 -4.72 15.05 13.11
CA GLN A 441 -4.60 13.60 12.92
C GLN A 441 -3.26 13.18 12.30
N ASP A 442 -2.41 14.13 11.86
CA ASP A 442 -1.11 13.82 11.26
C ASP A 442 -0.19 13.06 12.24
N GLY A 443 -0.33 13.28 13.55
CA GLY A 443 0.42 12.53 14.56
C GLY A 443 0.03 11.04 14.56
N SER A 444 -1.27 10.75 14.61
CA SER A 444 -1.82 9.39 14.62
C SER A 444 -1.51 8.64 13.32
N ILE A 445 -1.51 9.33 12.18
CA ILE A 445 -1.15 8.70 10.91
C ILE A 445 0.33 8.32 10.86
N ALA A 446 1.22 9.22 11.29
CA ALA A 446 2.65 9.01 11.26
C ALA A 446 3.06 7.90 12.24
N SER A 447 2.45 7.88 13.43
CA SER A 447 2.73 6.86 14.44
C SER A 447 2.40 5.45 13.94
N MET A 448 1.27 5.29 13.24
CA MET A 448 0.87 4.00 12.67
C MET A 448 1.67 3.65 11.42
N ALA A 449 2.03 4.62 10.59
CA ALA A 449 2.91 4.38 9.45
C ALA A 449 4.28 3.86 9.92
N VAL A 450 4.86 4.48 10.95
CA VAL A 450 6.12 4.06 11.57
C VAL A 450 6.02 2.67 12.17
N LEU A 451 4.95 2.41 12.95
CA LEU A 451 4.72 1.07 13.51
C LEU A 451 4.72 0.02 12.41
N ARG A 452 3.90 0.20 11.36
CA ARG A 452 3.73 -0.77 10.27
C ARG A 452 4.98 -0.92 9.41
N ARG A 453 5.73 0.15 9.17
CA ARG A 453 7.00 0.14 8.43
C ARG A 453 8.05 -0.68 9.16
N ASP A 454 8.16 -0.53 10.48
CA ASP A 454 9.25 -1.15 11.25
C ASP A 454 8.96 -2.61 11.64
N LEU A 455 7.71 -3.07 11.50
CA LEU A 455 7.31 -4.47 11.72
C LEU A 455 8.13 -5.46 10.90
N ASP A 456 8.43 -5.14 9.62
CA ASP A 456 9.22 -6.03 8.76
C ASP A 456 10.61 -6.32 9.35
N SER A 457 11.20 -5.35 10.05
CA SER A 457 12.49 -5.55 10.73
C SER A 457 12.34 -6.39 11.99
N LEU A 458 11.25 -6.19 12.74
CA LEU A 458 10.96 -6.99 13.92
C LEU A 458 10.74 -8.46 13.52
N PHE A 459 9.88 -8.73 12.53
CA PHE A 459 9.60 -10.08 12.07
C PHE A 459 10.86 -10.80 11.57
N ARG A 460 11.71 -10.13 10.79
CA ARG A 460 13.01 -10.70 10.39
C ARG A 460 13.91 -11.05 11.57
N SER A 461 13.97 -10.20 12.59
CA SER A 461 14.77 -10.46 13.80
C SER A 461 14.23 -11.64 14.60
N VAL A 462 12.90 -11.73 14.73
CA VAL A 462 12.22 -12.81 15.46
C VAL A 462 12.37 -14.13 14.71
N ARG A 463 12.09 -14.15 13.40
CA ARG A 463 12.30 -15.31 12.52
C ARG A 463 13.74 -15.82 12.62
N SER A 464 14.72 -14.94 12.48
CA SER A 464 16.13 -15.31 12.59
C SER A 464 16.48 -15.88 13.97
N SER A 465 15.80 -15.45 15.04
CA SER A 465 16.02 -15.99 16.39
C SER A 465 15.43 -17.40 16.54
N CYS A 466 14.30 -17.68 15.89
CA CYS A 466 13.71 -19.02 15.84
C CYS A 466 14.53 -19.99 14.97
N ASP A 467 14.95 -19.55 13.76
CA ASP A 467 15.65 -20.40 12.79
C ASP A 467 17.08 -20.78 13.21
N ASN A 468 17.74 -19.92 13.99
CA ASN A 468 19.11 -20.16 14.43
C ASN A 468 19.18 -21.02 15.70
N TYR A 469 18.06 -21.59 16.15
CA TYR A 469 18.01 -22.49 17.30
C TYR A 469 18.88 -23.73 17.09
N LYS A 470 19.68 -24.07 18.10
CA LYS A 470 20.41 -25.34 18.18
C LYS A 470 19.92 -26.15 19.36
N ASP A 471 19.96 -27.48 19.27
CA ASP A 471 19.58 -28.38 20.37
C ASP A 471 20.40 -28.20 21.66
N THR A 472 21.54 -27.49 21.58
CA THR A 472 22.35 -27.12 22.76
C THR A 472 21.86 -25.89 23.50
N ASP A 473 20.93 -25.13 22.92
CA ASP A 473 20.49 -23.86 23.45
C ASP A 473 19.36 -24.06 24.49
N ILE A 474 19.35 -23.24 25.53
CA ILE A 474 18.29 -23.26 26.54
C ILE A 474 17.06 -22.54 25.98
N GLY A 475 16.03 -23.27 25.59
CA GLY A 475 14.81 -22.72 24.95
C GLY A 475 14.16 -21.56 25.74
N SER A 476 14.22 -21.57 27.07
CA SER A 476 13.70 -20.48 27.91
C SER A 476 14.51 -19.18 27.83
N GLU A 477 15.82 -19.25 27.54
CA GLU A 477 16.65 -18.06 27.32
C GLU A 477 16.36 -17.41 25.99
N ILE A 478 16.14 -18.23 24.95
CA ILE A 478 15.72 -17.76 23.63
C ILE A 478 14.34 -17.12 23.70
N ALA A 479 13.38 -17.76 24.39
CA ALA A 479 12.05 -17.19 24.61
C ALA A 479 12.14 -15.80 25.27
N ARG A 480 12.96 -15.65 26.32
CA ARG A 480 13.23 -14.36 26.98
C ARG A 480 13.90 -13.35 26.05
N SER A 481 14.83 -13.78 25.20
CA SER A 481 15.51 -12.92 24.22
C SER A 481 14.53 -12.39 23.16
N ILE A 482 13.70 -13.27 22.60
CA ILE A 482 12.65 -12.90 21.63
C ILE A 482 11.65 -11.95 22.29
N LYS A 483 11.20 -12.24 23.52
CA LYS A 483 10.27 -11.37 24.25
C LYS A 483 10.87 -9.98 24.45
N ARG A 484 12.11 -9.87 24.94
CA ARG A 484 12.80 -8.58 25.09
C ARG A 484 12.88 -7.81 23.76
N THR A 485 13.12 -8.50 22.66
CA THR A 485 13.18 -7.88 21.33
C THR A 485 11.82 -7.29 20.93
N ILE A 486 10.74 -8.05 21.14
CA ILE A 486 9.38 -7.62 20.85
C ILE A 486 8.94 -6.48 21.80
N GLU A 487 9.16 -6.63 23.10
CA GLU A 487 8.81 -5.62 24.10
C GLU A 487 9.55 -4.31 23.87
N ALA A 488 10.87 -4.36 23.67
CA ALA A 488 11.68 -3.16 23.39
C ALA A 488 11.19 -2.41 22.13
N PHE A 489 10.69 -3.13 21.12
CA PHE A 489 10.10 -2.53 19.94
C PHE A 489 8.84 -1.72 20.28
N TYR A 490 7.90 -2.31 21.02
CA TYR A 490 6.66 -1.63 21.41
C TYR A 490 6.91 -0.53 22.44
N ASP A 491 7.79 -0.75 23.41
CA ASP A 491 8.16 0.24 24.43
C ASP A 491 8.77 1.49 23.80
N ARG A 492 9.65 1.32 22.80
CA ARG A 492 10.19 2.44 22.03
C ARG A 492 9.09 3.19 21.28
N TRP A 493 8.11 2.48 20.73
CA TRP A 493 6.97 3.11 20.09
C TRP A 493 6.13 3.89 21.11
N TYR A 494 5.76 3.30 22.24
CA TYR A 494 5.00 3.96 23.30
C TYR A 494 5.72 5.18 23.87
N ALA A 495 7.02 5.07 24.17
CA ALA A 495 7.84 6.16 24.69
C ALA A 495 7.85 7.38 23.75
N LYS A 496 7.86 7.15 22.43
CA LYS A 496 7.85 8.23 21.43
C LYS A 496 6.46 8.78 21.17
N TRP A 497 5.47 7.90 21.03
CA TRP A 497 4.16 8.28 20.48
C TRP A 497 3.07 8.49 21.50
N ALA A 498 3.06 7.79 22.64
CA ALA A 498 1.95 7.87 23.61
C ALA A 498 1.64 9.30 24.03
N PHE A 499 2.68 10.10 24.31
CA PHE A 499 2.52 11.52 24.66
C PHE A 499 2.24 12.42 23.46
N ALA A 500 2.78 12.08 22.28
CA ALA A 500 2.68 12.89 21.07
C ALA A 500 1.28 12.85 20.44
N ILE A 501 0.59 11.72 20.56
CA ILE A 501 -0.76 11.50 20.01
C ILE A 501 -1.82 11.27 21.08
N GLY A 502 -1.44 11.31 22.36
CA GLY A 502 -2.35 11.14 23.49
C GLY A 502 -3.36 12.28 23.57
N GLU A 503 -4.60 11.93 23.85
CA GLU A 503 -5.73 12.86 23.96
C GLU A 503 -6.15 13.07 25.43
N GLY A 504 -6.73 14.23 25.71
CA GLY A 504 -7.21 14.61 27.05
C GLY A 504 -6.11 14.96 28.05
N GLU A 505 -6.51 15.28 29.28
CA GLU A 505 -5.59 15.70 30.35
C GLU A 505 -4.55 14.63 30.70
N ARG A 506 -4.97 13.36 30.68
CA ARG A 506 -4.10 12.21 30.96
C ARG A 506 -3.26 11.78 29.76
N ARG A 507 -3.43 12.41 28.58
CA ARG A 507 -2.78 12.05 27.32
C ARG A 507 -2.81 10.55 27.02
N THR A 508 -4.00 9.97 27.17
CA THR A 508 -4.23 8.56 26.86
C THR A 508 -4.37 8.36 25.37
N LEU A 509 -3.87 7.23 24.85
CA LEU A 509 -4.07 6.88 23.45
C LEU A 509 -5.57 6.81 23.12
N PRO A 510 -5.96 7.20 21.91
CA PRO A 510 -7.30 6.90 21.42
C PRO A 510 -7.55 5.38 21.42
N PRO A 511 -8.72 4.89 21.86
CA PRO A 511 -8.99 3.45 21.96
C PRO A 511 -8.76 2.68 20.66
N TYR A 512 -9.03 3.29 19.51
CA TYR A 512 -8.79 2.66 18.22
C TYR A 512 -7.29 2.47 17.93
N VAL A 513 -6.43 3.42 18.34
CA VAL A 513 -4.97 3.30 18.21
C VAL A 513 -4.46 2.23 19.18
N GLU A 514 -4.96 2.26 20.41
CA GLU A 514 -4.62 1.26 21.43
C GLU A 514 -4.92 -0.16 20.93
N ILE A 515 -6.13 -0.41 20.42
CA ILE A 515 -6.50 -1.71 19.84
C ILE A 515 -5.58 -2.09 18.67
N LEU A 516 -5.24 -1.14 17.77
CA LEU A 516 -4.33 -1.39 16.66
C LEU A 516 -2.94 -1.83 17.14
N VAL A 517 -2.38 -1.17 18.15
CA VAL A 517 -1.06 -1.50 18.69
C VAL A 517 -1.07 -2.84 19.42
N ILE A 518 -2.01 -3.05 20.34
CA ILE A 518 -2.10 -4.28 21.14
C ILE A 518 -2.35 -5.49 20.23
N HIS A 519 -3.24 -5.38 19.25
CA HIS A 519 -3.48 -6.47 18.31
C HIS A 519 -2.25 -6.74 17.45
N THR A 520 -1.51 -5.70 17.02
CA THR A 520 -0.28 -5.93 16.24
C THR A 520 0.74 -6.72 17.07
N ARG A 521 0.82 -6.46 18.37
CA ARG A 521 1.63 -7.24 19.30
C ARG A 521 1.13 -8.67 19.43
N LEU A 522 -0.18 -8.87 19.56
CA LEU A 522 -0.80 -10.20 19.54
C LEU A 522 -0.47 -10.97 18.25
N SER A 523 -0.58 -10.35 17.08
CA SER A 523 -0.21 -10.98 15.80
C SER A 523 1.27 -11.37 15.76
N THR A 524 2.15 -10.57 16.36
CA THR A 524 3.58 -10.90 16.48
C THR A 524 3.79 -12.14 17.34
N TYR A 525 3.12 -12.22 18.50
CA TYR A 525 3.17 -13.41 19.37
C TYR A 525 2.59 -14.65 18.67
N SER A 526 1.46 -14.50 17.99
CA SER A 526 0.87 -15.57 17.19
C SER A 526 1.82 -16.05 16.09
N GLY A 527 2.57 -15.15 15.45
CA GLY A 527 3.59 -15.50 14.47
C GLY A 527 4.71 -16.36 15.06
N VAL A 528 5.19 -16.03 16.26
CA VAL A 528 6.20 -16.85 16.97
C VAL A 528 5.66 -18.24 17.29
N ILE A 529 4.44 -18.30 17.81
CA ILE A 529 3.76 -19.55 18.17
C ILE A 529 3.63 -20.48 16.97
N ASN A 530 3.23 -19.94 15.82
CA ASN A 530 2.99 -20.69 14.60
C ASN A 530 4.26 -20.95 13.79
N HIS A 531 5.41 -20.42 14.23
CA HIS A 531 6.65 -20.58 13.50
C HIS A 531 7.06 -22.06 13.41
N PRO A 532 7.36 -22.60 12.21
CA PRO A 532 7.68 -24.02 12.05
C PRO A 532 8.87 -24.47 12.89
N THR A 533 9.94 -23.66 12.92
CA THR A 533 11.21 -23.97 13.60
C THR A 533 11.25 -23.51 15.06
N ALA A 534 10.21 -22.85 15.58
CA ALA A 534 10.23 -22.39 16.98
C ALA A 534 10.21 -23.58 17.97
N PRO A 535 11.10 -23.60 18.98
CA PRO A 535 11.11 -24.61 20.04
C PRO A 535 9.79 -24.65 20.83
N VAL A 536 9.49 -25.80 21.44
CA VAL A 536 8.25 -26.01 22.21
C VAL A 536 8.18 -25.05 23.41
N GLU A 537 9.29 -24.82 24.09
CA GLU A 537 9.43 -23.90 25.21
C GLU A 537 9.14 -22.45 24.78
N VAL A 538 9.61 -22.06 23.58
CA VAL A 538 9.32 -20.75 23.00
C VAL A 538 7.84 -20.63 22.69
N LYS A 539 7.25 -21.62 22.00
CA LYS A 539 5.82 -21.63 21.68
C LYS A 539 4.97 -21.56 22.94
N HIS A 540 5.32 -22.31 23.99
CA HIS A 540 4.65 -22.31 25.28
C HIS A 540 4.70 -20.94 25.94
N PHE A 541 5.90 -20.36 26.05
CA PHE A 541 6.09 -19.05 26.65
C PHE A 541 5.27 -17.95 25.97
N PHE A 542 5.17 -17.97 24.64
CA PHE A 542 4.37 -16.99 23.91
C PHE A 542 2.86 -17.22 23.96
N ARG A 543 2.37 -18.40 24.37
CA ARG A 543 0.94 -18.63 24.61
C ARG A 543 0.41 -17.75 25.75
N ALA A 544 1.13 -17.62 26.86
CA ALA A 544 0.76 -16.74 27.98
C ALA A 544 0.75 -15.27 27.57
N ALA A 545 1.84 -14.81 26.94
CA ALA A 545 1.94 -13.44 26.42
C ALA A 545 0.86 -13.14 25.36
N GLY A 546 0.55 -14.12 24.51
CA GLY A 546 -0.54 -14.05 23.53
C GLY A 546 -1.91 -13.95 24.18
N LEU A 547 -2.18 -14.76 25.21
CA LEU A 547 -3.43 -14.72 25.96
C LEU A 547 -3.62 -13.35 26.65
N SER A 548 -2.59 -12.83 27.32
CA SER A 548 -2.66 -11.49 27.91
C SER A 548 -2.96 -10.42 26.86
N ALA A 549 -2.27 -10.44 25.72
CA ALA A 549 -2.49 -9.49 24.65
C ALA A 549 -3.92 -9.59 24.07
N SER A 550 -4.47 -10.80 23.92
CA SER A 550 -5.82 -11.00 23.40
C SER A 550 -6.92 -10.53 24.36
N LEU A 551 -6.77 -10.79 25.67
CA LEU A 551 -7.67 -10.24 26.69
C LEU A 551 -7.62 -8.71 26.71
N ASN A 552 -6.43 -8.12 26.56
CA ASN A 552 -6.27 -6.67 26.52
C ASN A 552 -6.90 -6.01 25.27
N VAL A 553 -6.89 -6.66 24.09
CA VAL A 553 -7.62 -6.19 22.90
C VAL A 553 -9.13 -6.12 23.19
N MET A 554 -9.68 -7.22 23.74
CA MET A 554 -11.10 -7.32 24.08
C MET A 554 -11.51 -6.30 25.14
N ARG A 555 -10.70 -6.15 26.18
CA ARG A 555 -10.89 -5.15 27.25
C ARG A 555 -10.88 -3.72 26.71
N ALA A 556 -9.92 -3.37 25.85
CA ALA A 556 -9.85 -2.04 25.24
C ALA A 556 -11.10 -1.74 24.38
N ALA A 557 -11.66 -2.76 23.72
CA ALA A 557 -12.92 -2.62 22.97
C ALA A 557 -14.12 -2.34 23.89
N ILE A 558 -14.24 -3.06 25.02
CA ILE A 558 -15.32 -2.85 26.00
C ILE A 558 -15.22 -1.47 26.65
N GLN A 559 -14.06 -1.13 27.19
CA GLN A 559 -13.84 0.16 27.87
C GLN A 559 -13.97 1.36 26.92
N GLY A 560 -13.64 1.16 25.64
CA GLY A 560 -13.68 2.17 24.59
C GLY A 560 -15.02 2.30 23.85
N GLU A 561 -16.07 1.56 24.20
CA GLU A 561 -17.31 1.42 23.39
C GLU A 561 -17.86 2.76 22.88
N THR A 562 -17.94 3.78 23.74
CA THR A 562 -18.52 5.09 23.40
C THR A 562 -17.79 5.80 22.26
N ARG A 563 -16.50 5.49 22.07
CA ARG A 563 -15.60 6.06 21.06
C ARG A 563 -15.40 5.15 19.85
N LEU A 564 -15.91 3.92 19.88
CA LEU A 564 -15.78 2.93 18.80
C LEU A 564 -17.01 2.84 17.90
N LYS A 565 -17.98 3.76 18.04
CA LYS A 565 -19.19 3.76 17.21
C LYS A 565 -18.89 3.78 15.71
N SER A 566 -17.90 4.55 15.25
CA SER A 566 -17.49 4.63 13.84
C SER A 566 -16.32 3.72 13.48
N MET A 567 -16.04 2.72 14.32
CA MET A 567 -14.93 1.78 14.13
C MET A 567 -14.98 1.09 12.76
N PRO A 568 -13.83 0.93 12.08
CA PRO A 568 -13.75 0.21 10.81
C PRO A 568 -14.00 -1.30 10.97
N ASN A 569 -14.48 -1.94 9.90
CA ASN A 569 -14.65 -3.40 9.81
C ASN A 569 -13.36 -4.16 10.19
N ASN A 570 -12.19 -3.61 9.81
CA ASN A 570 -10.89 -4.18 10.14
C ASN A 570 -10.69 -4.41 11.64
N THR A 571 -11.13 -3.46 12.47
CA THR A 571 -10.99 -3.58 13.92
C THR A 571 -11.94 -4.63 14.49
N ALA A 572 -13.13 -4.83 13.88
CA ALA A 572 -14.03 -5.92 14.28
C ALA A 572 -13.39 -7.31 14.00
N ILE A 573 -12.70 -7.45 12.86
CA ILE A 573 -11.92 -8.66 12.54
C ILE A 573 -10.83 -8.88 13.60
N MET A 574 -10.07 -7.84 13.92
CA MET A 574 -8.99 -7.89 14.91
C MET A 574 -9.48 -8.28 16.32
N ILE A 575 -10.60 -7.71 16.76
CA ILE A 575 -11.21 -8.06 18.05
C ILE A 575 -11.69 -9.51 18.04
N SER A 576 -12.29 -9.96 16.93
CA SER A 576 -12.75 -11.34 16.78
C SER A 576 -11.59 -12.34 16.76
N PHE A 577 -10.48 -11.98 16.11
CA PHE A 577 -9.25 -12.77 16.14
C PHE A 577 -8.73 -12.92 17.57
N ALA A 578 -8.68 -11.84 18.35
CA ALA A 578 -8.29 -11.90 19.75
C ALA A 578 -9.22 -12.80 20.59
N ALA A 579 -10.53 -12.70 20.38
CA ALA A 579 -11.52 -13.56 21.04
C ALA A 579 -11.32 -15.05 20.71
N CYS A 580 -11.16 -15.40 19.43
CA CYS A 580 -10.89 -16.77 19.00
C CYS A 580 -9.57 -17.30 19.55
N PHE A 581 -8.52 -16.47 19.55
CA PHE A 581 -7.21 -16.82 20.11
C PHE A 581 -7.31 -17.12 21.62
N ALA A 582 -7.99 -16.27 22.38
CA ALA A 582 -8.22 -16.47 23.81
C ALA A 582 -9.06 -17.73 24.09
N LEU A 583 -10.12 -17.95 23.31
CA LEU A 583 -10.99 -19.11 23.45
C LEU A 583 -10.22 -20.42 23.20
N GLY A 584 -9.44 -20.47 22.12
CA GLY A 584 -8.64 -21.65 21.77
C GLY A 584 -7.62 -22.02 22.85
N LEU A 585 -6.93 -21.03 23.41
CA LEU A 585 -5.99 -21.25 24.51
C LEU A 585 -6.69 -21.65 25.81
N SER A 586 -7.73 -20.93 26.21
CA SER A 586 -8.44 -21.22 27.46
C SER A 586 -9.10 -22.62 27.46
N GLY A 587 -9.58 -23.09 26.30
CA GLY A 587 -10.17 -24.43 26.15
C GLY A 587 -9.16 -25.56 26.27
N ALA A 588 -7.91 -25.33 25.83
CA ALA A 588 -6.80 -26.28 26.03
C ALA A 588 -6.37 -26.38 27.50
N MET A 589 -6.70 -25.38 28.32
CA MET A 589 -6.28 -25.24 29.71
C MET A 589 -7.32 -25.70 30.75
N SER A 590 -8.49 -26.17 30.31
CA SER A 590 -9.63 -26.57 31.16
C SER A 590 -9.35 -27.74 32.13
N GLY A 591 -8.16 -28.36 32.08
CA GLY A 591 -7.80 -29.44 32.99
C GLY A 591 -7.48 -28.99 34.43
N ASN A 592 -6.93 -27.78 34.62
CA ASN A 592 -6.26 -27.44 35.89
C ASN A 592 -6.69 -26.10 36.53
N ASN A 593 -7.38 -25.18 35.84
CA ASN A 593 -7.81 -23.89 36.41
C ASN A 593 -9.32 -23.66 36.19
N SER A 594 -10.12 -23.81 37.26
CA SER A 594 -11.59 -23.74 37.20
C SER A 594 -12.14 -22.37 36.77
N ASN A 595 -11.37 -21.28 36.92
CA ASN A 595 -11.87 -19.92 36.71
C ASN A 595 -11.44 -19.28 35.39
N LEU A 596 -10.33 -19.67 34.76
CA LEU A 596 -9.82 -19.01 33.56
C LEU A 596 -10.77 -19.15 32.37
N ALA A 597 -11.13 -20.38 32.00
CA ALA A 597 -11.97 -20.63 30.83
C ALA A 597 -13.37 -19.98 30.93
N PRO A 598 -14.07 -20.05 32.09
CA PRO A 598 -15.28 -19.26 32.30
C PRO A 598 -15.06 -17.74 32.17
N SER A 599 -13.95 -17.21 32.69
CA SER A 599 -13.63 -15.77 32.65
C SER A 599 -13.39 -15.27 31.23
N VAL A 600 -12.68 -16.05 30.42
CA VAL A 600 -12.46 -15.75 29.00
C VAL A 600 -13.78 -15.77 28.24
N ARG A 601 -14.67 -16.74 28.50
CA ARG A 601 -15.99 -16.80 27.86
C ARG A 601 -16.86 -15.60 28.19
N ASN A 602 -16.92 -15.21 29.46
CA ASN A 602 -17.65 -14.02 29.89
C ASN A 602 -17.15 -12.76 29.18
N LEU A 603 -15.82 -12.58 29.08
CA LEU A 603 -15.25 -11.45 28.35
C LEU A 603 -15.61 -11.47 26.85
N ILE A 604 -15.61 -12.64 26.21
CA ILE A 604 -16.01 -12.79 24.81
C ILE A 604 -17.50 -12.44 24.62
N GLU A 605 -18.37 -12.81 25.57
CA GLU A 605 -19.78 -12.42 25.54
C GLU A 605 -19.97 -10.90 25.69
N GLU A 606 -19.27 -10.27 26.63
CA GLU A 606 -19.26 -8.80 26.77
C GLU A 606 -18.81 -8.10 25.49
N VAL A 607 -17.74 -8.59 24.85
CA VAL A 607 -17.26 -8.06 23.56
C VAL A 607 -18.29 -8.29 22.45
N ALA A 608 -18.91 -9.47 22.37
CA ALA A 608 -19.92 -9.77 21.36
C ALA A 608 -21.10 -8.80 21.45
N ASP A 609 -21.55 -8.49 22.68
CA ASP A 609 -22.58 -7.49 22.95
C ASP A 609 -22.17 -6.10 22.45
N VAL A 610 -20.93 -5.68 22.74
CA VAL A 610 -20.39 -4.39 22.26
C VAL A 610 -20.37 -4.34 20.74
N LEU A 611 -19.85 -5.37 20.06
CA LEU A 611 -19.75 -5.43 18.60
C LEU A 611 -21.11 -5.37 17.91
N GLU A 612 -22.12 -6.02 18.48
CA GLU A 612 -23.50 -5.96 17.99
C GLU A 612 -24.13 -4.59 18.21
N ARG A 613 -24.00 -4.00 19.41
CA ARG A 613 -24.54 -2.66 19.70
C ARG A 613 -23.94 -1.61 18.79
N ILE A 614 -22.62 -1.56 18.65
CA ILE A 614 -21.98 -0.56 17.78
C ILE A 614 -22.38 -0.78 16.32
N GLY A 615 -22.44 -2.02 15.85
CA GLY A 615 -22.73 -2.35 14.45
C GLY A 615 -24.18 -2.12 14.05
N ALA A 616 -25.11 -2.29 14.99
CA ALA A 616 -26.55 -2.08 14.80
C ALA A 616 -26.99 -0.64 15.09
N THR A 617 -26.06 0.28 15.41
CA THR A 617 -26.36 1.68 15.70
C THR A 617 -25.76 2.61 14.63
N PRO A 618 -26.59 3.42 13.94
CA PRO A 618 -28.06 3.40 13.93
C PRO A 618 -28.64 2.15 13.27
N SER A 619 -29.95 1.92 13.39
CA SER A 619 -30.63 0.68 12.95
C SER A 619 -30.44 0.36 11.46
N HIS A 620 -30.26 1.38 10.61
CA HIS A 620 -30.00 1.20 9.17
C HIS A 620 -28.53 0.94 8.83
N ARG A 621 -27.59 1.02 9.79
CA ARG A 621 -26.15 0.85 9.53
C ARG A 621 -25.80 -0.55 9.06
N ASN A 622 -26.40 -1.56 9.69
CA ASN A 622 -26.12 -2.98 9.46
C ASN A 622 -24.61 -3.29 9.31
N GLY A 623 -23.80 -2.81 10.25
CA GLY A 623 -22.34 -2.90 10.16
C GLY A 623 -21.81 -4.33 10.30
N ALA A 624 -20.65 -4.61 9.70
CA ALA A 624 -20.04 -5.94 9.75
C ALA A 624 -19.79 -6.46 11.17
N SER A 625 -19.57 -5.56 12.15
CA SER A 625 -19.37 -5.94 13.54
C SER A 625 -20.56 -6.72 14.14
N VAL A 626 -21.79 -6.54 13.62
CA VAL A 626 -22.95 -7.35 14.04
C VAL A 626 -22.72 -8.83 13.71
N LEU A 627 -22.21 -9.14 12.52
CA LEU A 627 -21.93 -10.51 12.11
C LEU A 627 -20.85 -11.13 13.00
N TYR A 628 -19.78 -10.38 13.26
CA TYR A 628 -18.69 -10.82 14.14
C TYR A 628 -19.17 -11.07 15.57
N GLY A 629 -19.98 -10.17 16.16
CA GLY A 629 -20.53 -10.38 17.50
C GLY A 629 -21.44 -11.61 17.57
N ARG A 630 -22.32 -11.82 16.58
CA ARG A 630 -23.17 -13.02 16.50
C ARG A 630 -22.35 -14.30 16.38
N TYR A 631 -21.29 -14.26 15.57
CA TYR A 631 -20.36 -15.37 15.40
C TYR A 631 -19.65 -15.72 16.72
N LEU A 632 -19.10 -14.74 17.43
CA LEU A 632 -18.45 -14.95 18.73
C LEU A 632 -19.41 -15.55 19.75
N ARG A 633 -20.66 -15.06 19.83
CA ARG A 633 -21.67 -15.63 20.72
C ARG A 633 -22.03 -17.07 20.35
N GLY A 634 -22.07 -17.36 19.05
CA GLY A 634 -22.24 -18.72 18.54
C GLY A 634 -21.10 -19.65 18.94
N LEU A 635 -19.85 -19.17 18.93
CA LEU A 635 -18.68 -19.94 19.35
C LEU A 635 -18.72 -20.28 20.84
N VAL A 636 -18.99 -19.31 21.71
CA VAL A 636 -19.03 -19.53 23.17
C VAL A 636 -20.09 -20.58 23.54
N ARG A 637 -21.25 -20.56 22.87
CA ARG A 637 -22.36 -21.52 23.10
C ARG A 637 -22.12 -22.93 22.57
N ARG A 638 -21.26 -23.10 21.55
CA ARG A 638 -21.05 -24.38 20.86
C ARG A 638 -20.01 -25.28 21.52
N VAL A 639 -19.12 -24.74 22.34
CA VAL A 639 -18.11 -25.56 23.04
C VAL A 639 -18.82 -26.24 24.22
N PRO A 640 -19.14 -27.55 24.15
CA PRO A 640 -19.81 -28.23 25.24
C PRO A 640 -18.89 -28.24 26.45
N GLU A 641 -19.46 -28.16 27.65
CA GLU A 641 -18.84 -28.79 28.82
C GLU A 641 -18.46 -30.21 28.39
N ARG A 642 -17.16 -30.52 28.29
CA ARG A 642 -16.71 -31.91 28.27
C ARG A 642 -17.01 -32.47 29.67
N SER A 643 -18.28 -32.81 29.90
CA SER A 643 -18.69 -33.63 31.02
C SER A 643 -18.00 -34.98 30.87
N ILE A 644 -17.29 -35.33 31.92
CA ILE A 644 -16.67 -36.63 32.13
C ILE A 644 -17.82 -37.65 32.16
N THR A 645 -18.12 -38.30 31.04
CA THR A 645 -18.87 -39.56 31.08
C THR A 645 -17.85 -40.68 31.34
N ALA A 646 -17.80 -41.11 32.60
CA ALA A 646 -17.23 -42.38 32.96
C ALA A 646 -17.90 -43.51 32.13
N PRO A 647 -17.19 -44.61 31.81
CA PRO A 647 -17.78 -45.71 31.08
C PRO A 647 -18.77 -46.44 32.00
N GLU A 648 -20.07 -46.19 31.84
CA GLU A 648 -21.08 -47.03 32.47
C GLU A 648 -21.07 -48.40 31.80
N MET A 649 -20.66 -49.39 32.60
CA MET A 649 -20.78 -50.80 32.28
C MET A 649 -22.25 -51.17 32.05
N ASN A 650 -22.50 -51.80 30.91
CA ASN A 650 -23.73 -52.50 30.56
C ASN A 650 -24.27 -53.35 31.71
N PHE A 651 -25.54 -53.12 32.07
CA PHE A 651 -26.41 -54.19 32.56
C PHE A 651 -27.74 -54.19 31.80
N ASN A 652 -28.01 -55.34 31.18
CA ASN A 652 -29.18 -55.72 30.42
C ASN A 652 -30.52 -55.27 31.04
N ARG A 653 -31.47 -54.87 30.19
CA ARG A 653 -32.80 -55.52 30.15
C ARG A 653 -33.52 -55.32 28.82
N MET A 654 -34.02 -56.46 28.32
CA MET A 654 -34.73 -56.70 27.07
C MET A 654 -36.10 -56.02 26.99
N ALA A 655 -36.52 -55.82 25.74
CA ALA A 655 -37.76 -55.24 25.25
C ALA A 655 -39.05 -56.03 25.57
N THR A 656 -40.18 -55.32 25.63
CA THR A 656 -41.50 -55.71 25.06
C THR A 656 -42.37 -54.43 24.88
N VAL A 657 -42.70 -54.01 23.65
CA VAL A 657 -43.91 -54.31 22.83
C VAL A 657 -45.07 -53.30 23.04
N ASP A 658 -45.45 -52.63 21.93
CA ASP A 658 -46.78 -52.11 21.47
C ASP A 658 -47.72 -51.38 22.47
N SER A 659 -48.52 -50.35 22.14
CA SER A 659 -49.29 -50.04 20.92
C SER A 659 -50.09 -48.72 21.09
N HIS A 660 -50.33 -48.03 19.97
CA HIS A 660 -51.53 -47.27 19.52
C HIS A 660 -52.27 -46.18 20.35
N HIS A 661 -52.49 -45.05 19.65
CA HIS A 661 -53.70 -44.19 19.55
C HIS A 661 -54.26 -43.46 20.79
N GLU A 662 -54.45 -42.13 20.71
CA GLU A 662 -55.69 -41.48 20.22
C GLU A 662 -55.63 -39.94 20.29
N MET A 663 -56.43 -39.31 19.45
CA MET A 663 -56.69 -37.86 19.30
C MET A 663 -57.98 -37.48 20.06
N HIS A 664 -58.06 -36.26 20.61
CA HIS A 664 -59.23 -35.35 20.76
C HIS A 664 -58.82 -34.25 21.78
N GLY A 665 -59.13 -32.95 21.70
CA GLY A 665 -60.09 -32.18 20.90
C GLY A 665 -60.99 -31.33 21.82
N ALA A 666 -60.81 -29.99 21.79
CA ALA A 666 -61.81 -28.91 22.00
C ALA A 666 -61.91 -28.10 23.34
N GLY A 667 -61.89 -26.76 23.15
CA GLY A 667 -62.69 -25.72 23.84
C GLY A 667 -61.90 -24.72 24.71
N LEU A 668 -62.09 -23.37 24.77
CA LEU A 668 -62.88 -22.32 24.10
C LEU A 668 -62.44 -20.94 24.73
N TYR A 669 -61.98 -19.94 23.93
CA TYR A 669 -62.02 -18.44 24.04
C TYR A 669 -61.54 -17.58 25.28
N PRO A 670 -61.26 -16.24 25.13
CA PRO A 670 -60.24 -15.39 25.82
C PRO A 670 -60.91 -14.17 26.55
N PRO A 671 -60.40 -12.90 26.64
CA PRO A 671 -59.05 -12.26 26.61
C PRO A 671 -58.76 -11.31 27.84
N GLY A 672 -57.54 -10.75 27.98
CA GLY A 672 -57.35 -9.54 28.83
C GLY A 672 -55.95 -9.19 29.37
N ALA A 673 -55.35 -8.15 28.78
CA ALA A 673 -54.49 -7.07 29.32
C ALA A 673 -53.49 -7.26 30.51
N ASN A 674 -52.23 -6.91 30.21
CA ASN A 674 -51.23 -6.13 30.98
C ASN A 674 -51.20 -6.19 32.53
N THR A 675 -50.05 -6.58 33.08
CA THR A 675 -49.37 -5.75 34.09
C THR A 675 -47.88 -6.09 34.21
N ILE A 676 -47.06 -5.05 34.06
CA ILE A 676 -45.64 -4.98 34.38
C ILE A 676 -45.46 -5.27 35.88
N ARG A 677 -44.61 -6.23 36.24
CA ARG A 677 -44.10 -6.37 37.62
C ARG A 677 -42.58 -6.42 37.59
N ALA A 678 -41.99 -5.25 37.86
CA ALA A 678 -40.60 -5.14 38.25
C ALA A 678 -40.35 -6.03 39.48
N ARG A 679 -39.33 -6.88 39.41
CA ARG A 679 -38.87 -7.68 40.54
C ARG A 679 -37.47 -7.21 40.91
N THR A 680 -37.43 -6.29 41.86
CA THR A 680 -36.30 -6.06 42.75
C THR A 680 -36.12 -7.31 43.60
N THR A 681 -34.92 -7.90 43.58
CA THR A 681 -34.50 -8.92 44.55
C THR A 681 -33.13 -8.53 45.08
N THR A 682 -33.11 -8.20 46.37
CA THR A 682 -31.94 -8.12 47.25
C THR A 682 -31.24 -9.48 47.35
N PRO A 683 -29.92 -9.52 47.60
CA PRO A 683 -29.12 -10.73 47.51
C PRO A 683 -29.27 -11.60 48.76
N GLY A 684 -29.69 -12.85 48.56
CA GLY A 684 -29.60 -13.90 49.58
C GLY A 684 -28.19 -14.50 49.57
N LEU A 685 -27.62 -14.64 50.75
CA LEU A 685 -26.39 -15.40 51.00
C LEU A 685 -26.62 -16.86 50.59
N ASP A 686 -25.93 -17.33 49.54
CA ASP A 686 -25.56 -18.73 49.28
C ASP A 686 -24.78 -18.84 47.94
N ASP A 687 -23.73 -18.03 47.72
CA ASP A 687 -22.88 -18.15 46.51
C ASP A 687 -21.39 -17.85 46.77
N ALA A 688 -20.81 -18.57 47.74
CA ALA A 688 -19.38 -18.56 48.01
C ALA A 688 -18.74 -19.78 47.34
N GLY A 689 -18.57 -19.76 46.01
CA GLY A 689 -18.02 -20.93 45.32
C GLY A 689 -17.75 -20.86 43.82
N ASN A 690 -17.42 -19.70 43.22
CA ASN A 690 -16.60 -19.54 42.00
C ASN A 690 -16.67 -18.08 41.51
N LEU A 691 -15.83 -17.20 42.07
CA LEU A 691 -15.67 -15.86 41.48
C LEU A 691 -14.85 -15.96 40.20
N CYS A 692 -15.56 -15.97 39.08
CA CYS A 692 -15.02 -15.74 37.75
C CYS A 692 -14.28 -14.38 37.71
N TRP A 693 -13.11 -14.31 37.09
CA TRP A 693 -12.34 -13.07 36.96
C TRP A 693 -13.04 -12.09 36.03
N GLN A 694 -13.25 -10.86 36.50
CA GLN A 694 -13.84 -9.79 35.71
C GLN A 694 -12.78 -9.06 34.88
N PHE A 695 -12.27 -9.72 33.83
CA PHE A 695 -11.19 -9.19 32.99
C PHE A 695 -11.50 -7.81 32.37
N SER A 696 -12.77 -7.49 32.13
CA SER A 696 -13.18 -6.19 31.59
C SER A 696 -12.89 -5.02 32.53
N ALA A 697 -12.82 -5.26 33.84
CA ALA A 697 -12.56 -4.26 34.88
C ALA A 697 -11.10 -4.25 35.37
N MET A 698 -10.29 -5.24 35.00
CA MET A 698 -8.89 -5.38 35.44
C MET A 698 -7.93 -4.45 34.68
N SER A 699 -6.84 -4.08 35.33
CA SER A 699 -5.67 -3.44 34.69
C SER A 699 -4.80 -4.47 33.95
N ASN A 700 -3.88 -4.01 33.09
CA ASN A 700 -2.94 -4.89 32.38
C ASN A 700 -2.17 -5.80 33.35
N ASN A 701 -1.61 -5.21 34.42
CA ASN A 701 -0.83 -5.95 35.40
C ASN A 701 -1.68 -7.00 36.13
N GLN A 702 -2.95 -6.67 36.44
CA GLN A 702 -3.85 -7.64 37.08
C GLN A 702 -4.21 -8.80 36.15
N ILE A 703 -4.30 -8.57 34.84
CA ILE A 703 -4.49 -9.63 33.85
C ILE A 703 -3.24 -10.50 33.77
N ASP A 704 -2.07 -9.89 33.71
CA ASP A 704 -0.78 -10.61 33.68
C ASP A 704 -0.62 -11.47 34.94
N ASP A 705 -0.86 -10.91 36.13
CA ASP A 705 -0.80 -11.64 37.41
C ASP A 705 -1.80 -12.81 37.45
N ALA A 706 -3.01 -12.64 36.90
CA ALA A 706 -4.02 -13.70 36.85
C ALA A 706 -3.63 -14.83 35.88
N ILE A 707 -2.97 -14.49 34.76
CA ILE A 707 -2.44 -15.47 33.81
C ILE A 707 -1.24 -16.20 34.39
N ASP A 708 -0.30 -15.50 35.03
CA ASP A 708 0.89 -16.10 35.64
C ASP A 708 0.51 -17.06 36.78
N GLN A 709 -0.51 -16.72 37.57
CA GLN A 709 -1.11 -17.64 38.54
C GLN A 709 -1.69 -18.88 37.87
N ALA A 710 -2.29 -18.72 36.69
CA ALA A 710 -2.76 -19.84 35.88
C ALA A 710 -1.63 -20.62 35.20
N ASP A 711 -0.46 -19.99 34.92
CA ASP A 711 0.73 -20.50 34.21
C ASP A 711 1.42 -21.67 34.91
N THR A 712 1.44 -21.65 36.24
CA THR A 712 1.99 -22.76 37.05
C THR A 712 1.31 -24.12 36.84
N ALA A 713 0.16 -24.15 36.15
CA ALA A 713 -0.58 -25.35 35.82
C ALA A 713 -0.36 -25.88 34.38
N TRP A 714 0.51 -25.24 33.58
CA TRP A 714 0.62 -25.48 32.14
C TRP A 714 1.53 -26.66 31.76
N ASP A 715 2.37 -27.13 32.69
CA ASP A 715 3.41 -28.13 32.44
C ASP A 715 2.89 -29.55 32.13
N THR A 716 1.62 -29.86 32.42
CA THR A 716 1.12 -31.25 32.35
C THR A 716 0.16 -31.58 31.19
N ALA A 717 -0.36 -30.58 30.46
CA ALA A 717 -1.51 -30.79 29.57
C ALA A 717 -1.27 -30.64 28.05
N ILE A 718 -0.13 -30.10 27.61
CA ILE A 718 0.00 -29.57 26.22
C ILE A 718 1.17 -30.20 25.45
N THR A 719 1.24 -31.53 25.41
CA THR A 719 2.08 -32.27 24.44
C THR A 719 1.32 -32.76 23.21
N ALA A 720 -0.01 -32.53 23.11
CA ALA A 720 -0.84 -33.19 22.09
C ALA A 720 -1.71 -32.25 21.23
N VAL A 721 -1.58 -30.92 21.32
CA VAL A 721 -2.52 -30.03 20.62
C VAL A 721 -1.82 -29.11 19.62
N SER A 722 -1.88 -29.50 18.34
CA SER A 722 -1.71 -28.57 17.22
C SER A 722 -2.91 -27.63 17.17
N TRP A 723 -2.67 -26.33 16.91
CA TRP A 723 -3.75 -25.34 16.70
C TRP A 723 -4.71 -25.76 15.59
N ASP A 724 -4.23 -26.55 14.62
CA ASP A 724 -5.04 -27.10 13.52
C ASP A 724 -6.27 -27.87 14.02
N ASN A 725 -6.13 -28.57 15.16
CA ASN A 725 -7.19 -29.44 15.69
C ASN A 725 -8.21 -28.74 16.61
N ILE A 726 -7.88 -27.58 17.20
CA ILE A 726 -8.81 -26.90 18.14
C ILE A 726 -9.90 -26.13 17.39
N THR A 727 -9.59 -25.61 16.20
CA THR A 727 -10.43 -24.59 15.61
C THR A 727 -11.45 -25.08 14.59
N GLY A 728 -11.30 -26.26 13.98
CA GLY A 728 -12.13 -26.61 12.81
C GLY A 728 -12.18 -25.49 11.75
N LEU A 729 -11.14 -24.64 11.75
CA LEU A 729 -10.95 -23.45 10.93
C LEU A 729 -9.88 -23.76 9.87
N ASP A 730 -9.94 -24.95 9.27
CA ASP A 730 -9.11 -25.35 8.10
C ASP A 730 -9.19 -24.35 6.94
N TRP A 731 -10.20 -23.46 6.94
CA TRP A 731 -10.38 -22.42 5.93
C TRP A 731 -9.48 -21.19 6.14
N PHE A 732 -9.05 -20.94 7.38
CA PHE A 732 -8.24 -19.79 7.75
C PHE A 732 -6.80 -20.26 7.98
N ASP A 733 -6.14 -20.63 6.89
CA ASP A 733 -4.71 -20.86 6.83
C ASP A 733 -3.98 -19.52 7.01
N TRP A 734 -4.02 -18.96 8.23
CA TRP A 734 -3.21 -17.82 8.66
C TRP A 734 -1.71 -18.18 8.71
N GLY A 735 -1.36 -19.46 8.48
CA GLY A 735 -0.03 -20.01 8.65
C GLY A 735 0.80 -20.19 7.38
N ASN A 736 0.21 -20.31 6.20
CA ASN A 736 0.97 -20.59 4.95
C ASN A 736 1.18 -19.40 4.00
N GLY A 737 0.73 -18.20 4.36
CA GLY A 737 1.17 -17.00 3.65
C GLY A 737 2.54 -16.59 4.17
N ASP A 738 3.55 -16.48 3.30
CA ASP A 738 4.81 -15.74 3.56
C ASP A 738 4.48 -14.33 4.09
N PHE A 739 4.21 -14.18 5.39
CA PHE A 739 3.80 -12.94 6.04
C PHE A 739 5.01 -12.14 6.50
N GLY A 740 6.14 -12.18 5.78
CA GLY A 740 7.39 -11.79 6.43
C GLY A 740 7.66 -12.56 7.73
N PHE A 741 6.92 -13.66 7.95
CA PHE A 741 7.23 -14.84 8.75
C PHE A 741 7.37 -16.05 7.85
#